data_AF-A0AAN7DSB4-F1
#
_entry.id   AF-A0AAN7DSB4-F1
#
_cell.length_a   1.000
_cell.length_b   1.000
_cell.length_c   1.000
_cell.angle_alpha   90.00
_cell.angle_beta   90.00
_cell.angle_gamma   90.00
#
_symmetry.space_group_name_H-M   'P 1'
#
loop_
_entity.id
_entity.type
_entity.pdbx_description
1 polymer ?
#
loop_
_entity_poly.entity_id
_entity_poly.type
_entity_poly.pdbx_seq_one_letter_code
_entity_poly.pdbx_strand_id
1 'polypeptide(L)'
;MAEIVVNFVMDKLTTLIQEEVQQLRAVKEEAVWIKDKLEHINALLIAANEMEGRSPGLDVWIKQLRDVAYDIEDAIDEFRLLTHHPDHESHAFLTRKLSTIKKFIARHQIAAEIQRINSRIQSISDGHERFQSETIDAKISVKTWDDHRQNALLIEEADLVGIENPKKQLVNWLIQDDTGREVTTLVKKVYDDAQVKLQFKYRAWITVSQSFKMEELLKHMLQQLYRVKRKPVPQELDSMTNDQLRTTINSFLQHKTKRYLIVLDDLWHIDEWDVVKYALPSSNSSRVMLTTRKSDIASATVKEFHGNIYSLNPLPLEESRTLFCRKTFGENSCPPYLNNLTESILKRCEGLPLAIVAISGVLATKDRVDEWDMIKRSLADELKENPRLSSMDKILSLSYNDLPYHLKSCFLYFSIFPKNHVIDQMRLIRLWIAEGFVRTKKGMTLEEVAEGYLYELLNRSLIQVAGTTSEGRIKTCRVHDLLREIIISKVREQNFVTIARGQNTEWPEKVRRLSIHKTVPDVLQSQSISHLRSLHMFWRVDSLSESLKSLSFPLEFKLLNVLDLQGAPLEVFPKEIIRLFLLKYLSLRSTMIKIIPPTIGNLRYLETLDLKHTCITALPVEILKLQKLRHLLVYQYEIQSYAQINSRNGFKAMAQIGCLHSLQKLCHIDVDHGSNVILRELGKLDQLRRLGIVRFRREHGIALCTSIEMLKRLRALSIASIEEDEVLDLESLSCPPPFLQRLFLSGRLEKLPHWMSSLHCLAKISLKWSQLRDDPLEFLQDLPNLVHLEFLQVYEGETLHFNADGFRSLKVLSLDKMDGLKMDTLTLTLKALWQAPHR
;
A
#
# COMPACT_ATOMS: atom_id res chain seq x y z
N MET A 1 -2.79 -22.73 -4.38
CA MET A 1 -2.23 -22.05 -3.16
C MET A 1 -1.85 -22.96 -1.97
N ALA A 2 -2.25 -24.25 -1.90
CA ALA A 2 -2.01 -25.07 -0.70
C ALA A 2 -0.54 -25.07 -0.23
N GLU A 3 0.40 -25.11 -1.19
CA GLU A 3 1.86 -25.04 -0.99
C GLU A 3 2.31 -23.89 -0.07
N ILE A 4 1.68 -22.72 -0.16
CA ILE A 4 2.06 -21.53 0.63
C ILE A 4 1.72 -21.75 2.11
N VAL A 5 0.54 -22.30 2.37
CA VAL A 5 0.07 -22.61 3.74
C VAL A 5 0.92 -23.73 4.33
N VAL A 6 1.20 -24.78 3.55
CA VAL A 6 2.09 -25.89 3.93
C VAL A 6 3.49 -25.37 4.33
N ASN A 7 4.15 -24.59 3.46
CA ASN A 7 5.44 -23.98 3.79
C ASN A 7 5.41 -23.09 5.04
N PHE A 8 4.38 -22.25 5.18
CA PHE A 8 4.24 -21.37 6.34
C PHE A 8 4.07 -22.16 7.65
N VAL A 9 3.36 -23.29 7.60
CA VAL A 9 3.25 -24.22 8.73
C VAL A 9 4.59 -24.90 9.01
N MET A 10 5.37 -25.28 7.99
CA MET A 10 6.73 -25.83 8.17
C MET A 10 7.70 -24.82 8.82
N ASP A 11 7.61 -23.53 8.46
CA ASP A 11 8.37 -22.45 9.11
C ASP A 11 7.92 -22.25 10.58
N LYS A 12 6.60 -22.27 10.84
CA LYS A 12 6.05 -22.22 12.21
C LYS A 12 6.47 -23.40 13.07
N LEU A 13 6.44 -24.62 12.52
CA LEU A 13 6.91 -25.85 13.17
C LEU A 13 8.41 -25.79 13.45
N THR A 14 9.21 -25.35 12.48
CA THR A 14 10.67 -25.17 12.67
C THR A 14 10.95 -24.18 13.80
N THR A 15 10.20 -23.09 13.88
CA THR A 15 10.29 -22.11 14.98
C THR A 15 9.89 -22.73 16.32
N LEU A 16 8.77 -23.47 16.37
CA LEU A 16 8.30 -24.16 17.58
C LEU A 16 9.33 -25.19 18.09
N ILE A 17 9.91 -25.97 17.17
CA ILE A 17 10.95 -26.97 17.45
C ILE A 17 12.22 -26.31 18.02
N GLN A 18 12.54 -25.08 17.60
CA GLN A 18 13.67 -24.28 18.12
C GLN A 18 13.35 -23.62 19.47
N GLU A 19 12.12 -23.16 19.69
CA GLU A 19 11.68 -22.51 20.95
C GLU A 19 11.52 -23.53 22.11
N GLU A 20 11.04 -24.75 21.83
CA GLU A 20 10.72 -25.77 22.85
C GLU A 20 11.85 -26.78 23.18
N VAL A 21 13.07 -26.58 22.66
CA VAL A 21 14.21 -27.53 22.75
C VAL A 21 14.50 -28.05 24.17
N GLN A 22 14.23 -27.26 25.21
CA GLN A 22 14.56 -27.60 26.60
C GLN A 22 13.44 -28.25 27.43
N GLN A 23 12.17 -28.28 26.99
CA GLN A 23 11.08 -28.72 27.89
C GLN A 23 10.34 -30.00 27.47
N LEU A 24 10.25 -30.38 26.18
CA LEU A 24 9.38 -31.50 25.76
C LEU A 24 9.90 -32.35 24.59
N ARG A 25 10.31 -33.60 24.89
CA ARG A 25 10.82 -34.57 23.90
C ARG A 25 9.73 -35.09 22.94
N ALA A 26 8.57 -35.50 23.47
CA ALA A 26 7.48 -36.11 22.68
C ALA A 26 6.85 -35.12 21.66
N VAL A 27 6.55 -33.88 22.08
CA VAL A 27 6.00 -32.85 21.16
C VAL A 27 6.99 -32.53 20.04
N LYS A 28 8.30 -32.59 20.32
CA LYS A 28 9.34 -32.40 19.30
C LYS A 28 9.36 -33.54 18.28
N GLU A 29 9.20 -34.78 18.71
CA GLU A 29 9.13 -35.95 17.82
C GLU A 29 7.90 -35.88 16.90
N GLU A 30 6.73 -35.55 17.45
CA GLU A 30 5.50 -35.32 16.67
C GLU A 30 5.64 -34.13 15.69
N ALA A 31 6.18 -32.99 16.14
CA ALA A 31 6.37 -31.80 15.30
C ALA A 31 7.38 -32.00 14.16
N VAL A 32 8.45 -32.77 14.38
CA VAL A 32 9.40 -33.17 13.33
C VAL A 32 8.70 -34.07 12.32
N TRP A 33 7.98 -35.10 12.78
CA TRP A 33 7.26 -36.02 11.88
C TRP A 33 6.23 -35.29 11.00
N ILE A 34 5.50 -34.30 11.54
CA ILE A 34 4.56 -33.49 10.75
C ILE A 34 5.31 -32.67 9.71
N LYS A 35 6.43 -32.06 10.09
CA LYS A 35 7.26 -31.30 9.15
C LYS A 35 7.71 -32.19 8.00
N ASP A 36 8.27 -33.37 8.27
CA ASP A 36 8.73 -34.31 7.25
C ASP A 36 7.59 -34.72 6.30
N LYS A 37 6.36 -34.93 6.82
CA LYS A 37 5.17 -35.20 6.01
C LYS A 37 4.69 -34.00 5.19
N LEU A 38 4.75 -32.80 5.75
CA LEU A 38 4.44 -31.56 5.03
C LEU A 38 5.47 -31.30 3.93
N GLU A 39 6.75 -31.65 4.10
CA GLU A 39 7.77 -31.56 3.04
C GLU A 39 7.43 -32.48 1.86
N HIS A 40 6.97 -33.71 2.12
CA HIS A 40 6.49 -34.63 1.08
C HIS A 40 5.23 -34.10 0.37
N ILE A 41 4.24 -33.61 1.13
CA ILE A 41 3.02 -33.00 0.56
C ILE A 41 3.37 -31.75 -0.27
N ASN A 42 4.34 -30.96 0.17
CA ASN A 42 4.82 -29.78 -0.54
C ASN A 42 5.44 -30.15 -1.90
N ALA A 43 6.24 -31.21 -1.96
CA ALA A 43 6.80 -31.72 -3.22
C ALA A 43 5.69 -32.18 -4.20
N LEU A 44 4.67 -32.89 -3.69
CA LEU A 44 3.52 -33.31 -4.51
C LEU A 44 2.69 -32.12 -5.01
N LEU A 45 2.48 -31.09 -4.17
CA LEU A 45 1.77 -29.87 -4.55
C LEU A 45 2.52 -29.05 -5.61
N ILE A 46 3.86 -29.04 -5.58
CA ILE A 46 4.68 -28.42 -6.62
C ILE A 46 4.50 -29.17 -7.95
N ALA A 47 4.52 -30.52 -7.94
CA ALA A 47 4.32 -31.33 -9.15
C ALA A 47 2.89 -31.24 -9.72
N ALA A 48 1.88 -31.19 -8.86
CA ALA A 48 0.47 -31.04 -9.27
C ALA A 48 0.15 -29.67 -9.90
N ASN A 49 0.96 -28.64 -9.61
CA ASN A 49 0.74 -27.26 -10.04
C ASN A 49 0.79 -27.09 -11.57
N GLU A 50 1.51 -27.97 -12.29
CA GLU A 50 1.53 -28.00 -13.77
C GLU A 50 0.21 -28.52 -14.38
N MET A 51 -0.73 -28.97 -13.55
CA MET A 51 -2.03 -29.53 -13.94
C MET A 51 -3.23 -28.88 -13.21
N GLU A 52 -3.02 -27.82 -12.40
CA GLU A 52 -4.10 -27.11 -11.68
C GLU A 52 -5.16 -26.62 -12.70
N GLY A 53 -6.44 -26.96 -12.48
CA GLY A 53 -7.55 -26.68 -13.41
C GLY A 53 -7.80 -27.71 -14.52
N ARG A 54 -6.97 -28.75 -14.71
CA ARG A 54 -7.21 -29.81 -15.72
C ARG A 54 -8.12 -30.94 -15.26
N SER A 55 -8.35 -31.13 -13.97
CA SER A 55 -9.32 -32.10 -13.46
C SER A 55 -10.00 -31.63 -12.17
N PRO A 56 -11.35 -31.68 -12.07
CA PRO A 56 -12.07 -31.26 -10.87
C PRO A 56 -11.68 -32.03 -9.60
N GLY A 57 -11.24 -33.29 -9.74
CA GLY A 57 -10.76 -34.09 -8.62
C GLY A 57 -9.46 -33.56 -8.00
N LEU A 58 -8.54 -33.04 -8.83
CA LEU A 58 -7.29 -32.45 -8.35
C LEU A 58 -7.54 -31.14 -7.58
N ASP A 59 -8.46 -30.30 -8.06
CA ASP A 59 -8.83 -29.05 -7.38
C ASP A 59 -9.46 -29.30 -5.99
N VAL A 60 -10.28 -30.35 -5.86
CA VAL A 60 -10.83 -30.81 -4.57
C VAL A 60 -9.73 -31.31 -3.63
N TRP A 61 -8.78 -32.09 -4.14
CA TRP A 61 -7.63 -32.58 -3.37
C TRP A 61 -6.72 -31.45 -2.86
N ILE A 62 -6.39 -30.48 -3.73
CA ILE A 62 -5.63 -29.27 -3.37
C ILE A 62 -6.37 -28.45 -2.30
N LYS A 63 -7.70 -28.30 -2.41
CA LYS A 63 -8.52 -27.66 -1.39
C LYS A 63 -8.43 -28.39 -0.04
N GLN A 64 -8.60 -29.70 -0.02
CA GLN A 64 -8.54 -30.49 1.21
C GLN A 64 -7.17 -30.40 1.91
N LEU A 65 -6.07 -30.46 1.16
CA LEU A 65 -4.71 -30.29 1.69
C LEU A 65 -4.48 -28.89 2.29
N ARG A 66 -4.97 -27.84 1.62
CA ARG A 66 -4.92 -26.46 2.16
C ARG A 66 -5.68 -26.35 3.47
N ASP A 67 -6.87 -26.93 3.54
CA ASP A 67 -7.73 -26.86 4.71
C ASP A 67 -7.14 -27.68 5.88
N VAL A 68 -6.43 -28.78 5.60
CA VAL A 68 -5.63 -29.52 6.61
C VAL A 68 -4.44 -28.71 7.10
N ALA A 69 -3.66 -28.08 6.22
CA ALA A 69 -2.53 -27.24 6.63
C ALA A 69 -3.00 -26.06 7.51
N TYR A 70 -4.16 -25.49 7.18
CA TYR A 70 -4.86 -24.50 8.01
C TYR A 70 -5.25 -25.06 9.40
N ASP A 71 -5.76 -26.29 9.50
CA ASP A 71 -6.09 -26.91 10.79
C ASP A 71 -4.81 -27.15 11.64
N ILE A 72 -3.68 -27.54 11.04
CA ILE A 72 -2.36 -27.61 11.72
C ILE A 72 -1.94 -26.24 12.24
N GLU A 73 -2.09 -25.18 11.42
CA GLU A 73 -1.73 -23.80 11.79
C GLU A 73 -2.49 -23.32 13.04
N ASP A 74 -3.75 -23.73 13.18
CA ASP A 74 -4.59 -23.41 14.34
C ASP A 74 -4.15 -24.19 15.57
N ALA A 75 -3.95 -25.51 15.46
CA ALA A 75 -3.46 -26.33 16.57
C ALA A 75 -2.12 -25.82 17.16
N ILE A 76 -1.18 -25.39 16.31
CA ILE A 76 0.11 -24.80 16.74
C ILE A 76 -0.09 -23.48 17.50
N ASP A 77 -1.02 -22.63 17.07
CA ASP A 77 -1.22 -21.33 17.69
C ASP A 77 -2.14 -21.41 18.92
N GLU A 78 -3.08 -22.35 18.97
CA GLU A 78 -3.80 -22.74 20.18
C GLU A 78 -2.85 -23.33 21.23
N PHE A 79 -1.83 -24.11 20.84
CA PHE A 79 -0.77 -24.54 21.76
C PHE A 79 -0.08 -23.35 22.42
N ARG A 80 0.31 -22.35 21.63
CA ARG A 80 0.98 -21.14 22.11
C ARG A 80 0.09 -20.36 23.08
N LEU A 81 -1.22 -20.32 22.84
CA LEU A 81 -2.20 -19.73 23.75
C LEU A 81 -2.35 -20.51 25.07
N LEU A 82 -2.39 -21.85 25.01
CA LEU A 82 -2.55 -22.71 26.18
C LEU A 82 -1.28 -22.84 27.05
N THR A 83 -0.11 -22.71 26.43
CA THR A 83 1.20 -22.74 27.11
C THR A 83 1.64 -21.39 27.69
N HIS A 84 0.99 -20.30 27.28
CA HIS A 84 1.33 -18.96 27.75
C HIS A 84 1.00 -18.76 29.24
N HIS A 85 1.95 -18.20 29.99
CA HIS A 85 1.78 -17.83 31.40
C HIS A 85 1.52 -16.32 31.52
N PRO A 86 0.37 -15.88 32.07
CA PRO A 86 0.21 -14.51 32.51
C PRO A 86 1.00 -14.31 33.81
N ASP A 87 2.03 -13.46 33.76
CA ASP A 87 2.81 -13.03 34.92
C ASP A 87 1.97 -12.10 35.81
N HIS A 88 1.03 -12.67 36.57
CA HIS A 88 0.38 -11.99 37.69
C HIS A 88 1.00 -12.47 39.01
N GLU A 89 1.61 -11.54 39.74
CA GLU A 89 2.18 -11.77 41.06
C GLU A 89 1.08 -12.05 42.09
N SER A 90 0.76 -13.34 42.30
CA SER A 90 0.26 -13.93 43.55
C SER A 90 -0.04 -15.42 43.35
N HIS A 91 0.19 -16.25 44.38
CA HIS A 91 -0.08 -17.71 44.38
C HIS A 91 0.85 -18.60 43.50
N ALA A 92 2.16 -18.49 43.70
CA ALA A 92 3.20 -19.23 42.95
C ALA A 92 3.17 -20.79 43.00
N PHE A 93 2.36 -21.42 43.85
CA PHE A 93 2.33 -22.88 44.01
C PHE A 93 1.15 -23.56 43.28
N LEU A 94 -0.04 -22.96 43.31
CA LEU A 94 -1.23 -23.47 42.61
C LEU A 94 -1.13 -23.27 41.10
N THR A 95 -0.61 -22.12 40.67
CA THR A 95 -0.33 -21.81 39.25
C THR A 95 0.63 -22.84 38.63
N ARG A 96 1.64 -23.31 39.37
CA ARG A 96 2.61 -24.30 38.88
C ARG A 96 1.99 -25.67 38.61
N LYS A 97 1.13 -26.20 39.51
CA LYS A 97 0.38 -27.45 39.25
C LYS A 97 -0.62 -27.28 38.09
N LEU A 98 -1.41 -26.20 38.10
CA LEU A 98 -2.36 -25.91 37.02
C LEU A 98 -1.70 -25.71 35.66
N SER A 99 -0.51 -25.08 35.60
CA SER A 99 0.25 -24.92 34.37
C SER A 99 0.75 -26.25 33.80
N THR A 100 1.11 -27.21 34.67
CA THR A 100 1.55 -28.54 34.26
C THR A 100 0.39 -29.34 33.67
N ILE A 101 -0.79 -29.24 34.28
CA ILE A 101 -2.03 -29.85 33.79
C ILE A 101 -2.49 -29.20 32.49
N LYS A 102 -2.48 -27.85 32.37
CA LYS A 102 -2.79 -27.15 31.11
C LYS A 102 -1.82 -27.54 30.00
N LYS A 103 -0.51 -27.61 30.27
CA LYS A 103 0.47 -28.10 29.31
C LYS A 103 0.21 -29.57 28.92
N PHE A 104 -0.25 -30.42 29.84
CA PHE A 104 -0.60 -31.83 29.54
C PHE A 104 -1.87 -31.95 28.68
N ILE A 105 -2.93 -31.20 29.01
CA ILE A 105 -4.18 -31.15 28.22
C ILE A 105 -3.90 -30.61 26.81
N ALA A 106 -3.14 -29.52 26.70
CA ALA A 106 -2.77 -28.96 25.40
C ALA A 106 -1.99 -29.97 24.55
N ARG A 107 -0.99 -30.66 25.12
CA ARG A 107 -0.27 -31.75 24.43
C ARG A 107 -1.21 -32.84 23.93
N HIS A 108 -2.16 -33.29 24.75
CA HIS A 108 -3.06 -34.37 24.38
C HIS A 108 -4.07 -33.94 23.31
N GLN A 109 -4.56 -32.69 23.37
CA GLN A 109 -5.41 -32.10 22.33
C GLN A 109 -4.66 -31.97 21.00
N ILE A 110 -3.40 -31.56 21.03
CA ILE A 110 -2.57 -31.42 19.84
C ILE A 110 -2.19 -32.78 19.26
N ALA A 111 -1.73 -33.73 20.08
CA ALA A 111 -1.47 -35.09 19.62
C ALA A 111 -2.73 -35.74 19.02
N ALA A 112 -3.91 -35.53 19.60
CA ALA A 112 -5.17 -36.00 19.06
C ALA A 112 -5.55 -35.31 17.73
N GLU A 113 -5.41 -33.98 17.63
CA GLU A 113 -5.71 -33.26 16.39
C GLU A 113 -4.68 -33.58 15.29
N ILE A 114 -3.41 -33.78 15.63
CA ILE A 114 -2.36 -34.31 14.75
C ILE A 114 -2.75 -35.71 14.25
N GLN A 115 -3.18 -36.63 15.13
CA GLN A 115 -3.63 -37.96 14.72
C GLN A 115 -4.88 -37.90 13.82
N ARG A 116 -5.81 -36.96 14.09
CA ARG A 116 -6.99 -36.70 13.26
C ARG A 116 -6.59 -36.16 11.87
N ILE A 117 -5.61 -35.27 11.83
CA ILE A 117 -5.00 -34.72 10.62
C ILE A 117 -4.27 -35.82 9.83
N ASN A 118 -3.54 -36.71 10.50
CA ASN A 118 -2.85 -37.85 9.86
C ASN A 118 -3.85 -38.79 9.19
N SER A 119 -4.92 -39.14 9.90
CA SER A 119 -6.00 -39.99 9.39
C SER A 119 -6.69 -39.34 8.16
N ARG A 120 -6.85 -38.01 8.18
CA ARG A 120 -7.35 -37.25 7.00
C ARG A 120 -6.36 -37.25 5.85
N ILE A 121 -5.08 -36.95 6.07
CA ILE A 121 -4.03 -36.97 5.02
C ILE A 121 -3.95 -38.35 4.36
N GLN A 122 -4.03 -39.41 5.16
CA GLN A 122 -3.97 -40.79 4.66
C GLN A 122 -5.22 -41.12 3.83
N SER A 123 -6.42 -40.85 4.34
CA SER A 123 -7.67 -40.98 3.57
C SER A 123 -7.71 -40.13 2.29
N ILE A 124 -7.06 -38.96 2.26
CA ILE A 124 -6.93 -38.09 1.08
C ILE A 124 -5.93 -38.70 0.07
N SER A 125 -4.88 -39.36 0.55
CA SER A 125 -3.86 -40.03 -0.28
C SER A 125 -4.41 -41.31 -0.91
N ASP A 126 -5.08 -42.15 -0.10
CA ASP A 126 -5.74 -43.39 -0.54
C ASP A 126 -6.87 -43.10 -1.56
N GLY A 127 -7.50 -41.93 -1.46
CA GLY A 127 -8.44 -41.42 -2.46
C GLY A 127 -7.76 -41.06 -3.79
N HIS A 128 -6.59 -40.41 -3.73
CA HIS A 128 -5.85 -39.98 -4.92
C HIS A 128 -5.38 -41.16 -5.79
N GLU A 129 -4.94 -42.27 -5.18
CA GLU A 129 -4.57 -43.49 -5.92
C GLU A 129 -5.76 -44.10 -6.68
N ARG A 130 -7.00 -43.98 -6.17
CA ARG A 130 -8.21 -44.45 -6.87
C ARG A 130 -8.60 -43.54 -8.05
N PHE A 131 -8.37 -42.23 -7.94
CA PHE A 131 -8.73 -41.28 -9.01
C PHE A 131 -7.88 -41.42 -10.28
N GLN A 132 -6.72 -42.06 -10.24
CA GLN A 132 -5.96 -42.38 -11.47
C GLN A 132 -6.65 -43.43 -12.35
N SER A 133 -7.65 -44.17 -11.84
CA SER A 133 -8.30 -45.27 -12.57
C SER A 133 -9.59 -44.91 -13.31
N GLU A 134 -10.23 -43.78 -13.02
CA GLU A 134 -11.54 -43.42 -13.59
C GLU A 134 -11.63 -41.93 -13.93
N THR A 135 -11.70 -41.61 -15.22
CA THR A 135 -11.94 -40.24 -15.72
C THR A 135 -13.19 -40.23 -16.61
N ILE A 136 -14.31 -39.71 -16.09
CA ILE A 136 -15.52 -39.39 -16.88
C ILE A 136 -16.07 -38.02 -16.44
N ASP A 137 -16.60 -37.29 -17.41
CA ASP A 137 -17.14 -35.92 -17.34
C ASP A 137 -18.09 -35.62 -16.17
N ALA A 138 -17.96 -34.40 -15.63
CA ALA A 138 -19.00 -33.75 -14.84
C ALA A 138 -19.19 -32.28 -15.25
N LYS A 139 -20.40 -31.94 -15.73
CA LYS A 139 -20.78 -30.56 -16.08
C LYS A 139 -20.99 -29.71 -14.81
N ILE A 140 -20.32 -28.57 -14.72
CA ILE A 140 -20.51 -27.60 -13.64
C ILE A 140 -21.68 -26.65 -13.97
N SER A 141 -22.52 -26.34 -12.97
CA SER A 141 -23.69 -25.48 -13.12
C SER A 141 -23.33 -23.99 -13.12
N VAL A 142 -24.20 -23.17 -13.72
CA VAL A 142 -23.93 -21.76 -14.02
C VAL A 142 -24.51 -20.86 -12.92
N LYS A 143 -23.66 -20.12 -12.20
CA LYS A 143 -24.05 -18.85 -11.55
C LYS A 143 -23.66 -17.70 -12.49
N THR A 144 -24.63 -16.84 -12.80
CA THR A 144 -24.45 -15.65 -13.65
C THR A 144 -23.43 -14.69 -13.03
N TRP A 145 -22.49 -14.20 -13.83
CA TRP A 145 -21.51 -13.19 -13.38
C TRP A 145 -22.10 -11.79 -13.51
N ASP A 146 -22.27 -11.09 -12.38
CA ASP A 146 -22.48 -9.64 -12.40
C ASP A 146 -21.18 -8.92 -12.80
N ASP A 147 -21.23 -8.22 -13.93
CA ASP A 147 -20.09 -7.52 -14.51
C ASP A 147 -19.86 -6.15 -13.84
N HIS A 148 -18.76 -6.04 -13.09
CA HIS A 148 -18.42 -4.88 -12.25
C HIS A 148 -17.10 -4.19 -12.66
N ARG A 149 -16.87 -4.09 -13.97
CA ARG A 149 -15.63 -3.64 -14.65
C ARG A 149 -15.36 -2.14 -14.71
N GLN A 150 -14.68 -1.57 -13.72
CA GLN A 150 -14.33 -0.12 -13.71
C GLN A 150 -12.83 0.11 -14.02
N ASN A 151 -12.41 1.38 -14.07
CA ASN A 151 -11.15 2.00 -14.50
C ASN A 151 -9.96 1.16 -15.02
N ALA A 152 -9.57 1.50 -16.26
CA ALA A 152 -8.19 1.34 -16.75
C ALA A 152 -7.44 2.68 -16.68
N LEU A 153 -6.47 2.80 -15.76
CA LEU A 153 -5.64 4.00 -15.62
C LEU A 153 -4.16 3.64 -15.37
N LEU A 154 -3.27 4.49 -15.89
CA LEU A 154 -1.80 4.51 -15.77
C LEU A 154 -1.06 3.22 -16.18
N ILE A 155 -0.84 3.09 -17.49
CA ILE A 155 0.51 2.78 -17.99
C ILE A 155 1.40 3.99 -17.62
N GLU A 156 2.67 3.76 -17.24
CA GLU A 156 3.59 4.85 -16.89
C GLU A 156 3.83 5.78 -18.08
N GLU A 157 4.08 7.07 -17.82
CA GLU A 157 4.09 8.09 -18.88
C GLU A 157 5.15 7.87 -19.97
N ALA A 158 6.22 7.13 -19.67
CA ALA A 158 7.29 6.75 -20.58
C ALA A 158 6.94 5.57 -21.50
N ASP A 159 5.91 4.80 -21.18
CA ASP A 159 5.56 3.55 -21.88
C ASP A 159 4.37 3.69 -22.84
N LEU A 160 3.81 4.89 -22.96
CA LEU A 160 2.69 5.14 -23.85
C LEU A 160 3.19 5.14 -25.31
N VAL A 161 2.49 4.40 -26.16
CA VAL A 161 2.71 4.29 -27.61
C VAL A 161 1.36 4.51 -28.31
N GLY A 162 1.36 5.09 -29.52
CA GLY A 162 0.15 5.30 -30.33
C GLY A 162 -0.76 6.46 -29.92
N ILE A 163 -0.55 7.04 -28.75
CA ILE A 163 -1.47 8.06 -28.20
C ILE A 163 -1.34 9.45 -28.84
N GLU A 164 -0.26 9.77 -29.56
CA GLU A 164 0.04 11.19 -29.86
C GLU A 164 -0.80 11.79 -30.99
N ASN A 165 -1.21 11.00 -31.98
CA ASN A 165 -2.15 11.46 -33.00
C ASN A 165 -3.56 11.65 -32.40
N PRO A 166 -4.13 10.66 -31.67
CA PRO A 166 -5.37 10.88 -30.91
C PRO A 166 -5.28 12.06 -29.92
N LYS A 167 -4.12 12.31 -29.30
CA LYS A 167 -3.96 13.38 -28.28
C LYS A 167 -4.10 14.74 -28.94
N LYS A 168 -3.39 14.95 -30.06
CA LYS A 168 -3.49 16.17 -30.87
C LYS A 168 -4.93 16.41 -31.32
N GLN A 169 -5.59 15.36 -31.82
CA GLN A 169 -6.98 15.42 -32.27
C GLN A 169 -7.90 15.93 -31.13
N LEU A 170 -7.76 15.38 -29.92
CA LEU A 170 -8.52 15.82 -28.75
C LEU A 170 -8.24 17.25 -28.28
N VAL A 171 -6.96 17.62 -28.24
CA VAL A 171 -6.56 18.98 -27.89
C VAL A 171 -7.17 19.97 -28.89
N ASN A 172 -7.30 19.59 -30.16
CA ASN A 172 -7.89 20.45 -31.19
C ASN A 172 -9.36 20.80 -30.91
N TRP A 173 -10.33 19.89 -30.73
CA TRP A 173 -11.74 20.34 -30.47
C TRP A 173 -12.00 20.87 -29.04
N LEU A 174 -11.04 20.75 -28.13
CA LEU A 174 -11.06 21.55 -26.90
C LEU A 174 -10.68 23.02 -27.16
N ILE A 175 -9.90 23.31 -28.20
CA ILE A 175 -9.27 24.63 -28.44
C ILE A 175 -9.84 25.35 -29.68
N GLN A 176 -10.29 24.63 -30.70
CA GLN A 176 -10.87 25.10 -31.96
C GLN A 176 -12.33 24.61 -32.06
N ASP A 177 -13.23 25.43 -32.61
CA ASP A 177 -14.63 25.05 -32.89
C ASP A 177 -14.72 24.30 -34.23
N ASP A 178 -14.07 23.13 -34.34
CA ASP A 178 -14.26 22.21 -35.46
C ASP A 178 -14.25 20.75 -35.00
N THR A 179 -14.84 19.89 -35.81
CA THR A 179 -15.41 18.59 -35.44
C THR A 179 -14.43 17.41 -35.39
N GLY A 180 -14.77 16.47 -34.53
CA GLY A 180 -14.03 15.25 -34.17
C GLY A 180 -14.37 14.90 -32.71
N ARG A 181 -14.31 13.68 -32.16
CA ARG A 181 -13.67 12.39 -32.51
C ARG A 181 -12.14 12.42 -32.35
N GLU A 182 -11.49 11.77 -31.35
CA GLU A 182 -11.98 10.76 -30.37
C GLU A 182 -11.31 10.66 -28.92
N VAL A 183 -11.93 10.00 -27.90
CA VAL A 183 -11.75 10.06 -26.39
C VAL A 183 -11.36 8.78 -25.51
N THR A 184 -10.30 8.82 -24.65
CA THR A 184 -10.01 8.06 -23.35
C THR A 184 -8.55 7.49 -23.16
N THR A 185 -8.02 7.34 -21.91
CA THR A 185 -6.58 7.26 -21.43
C THR A 185 -5.77 8.49 -21.81
N LEU A 186 -5.77 8.73 -23.11
CA LEU A 186 -5.62 9.98 -23.80
C LEU A 186 -6.17 11.21 -23.05
N VAL A 187 -7.38 11.10 -22.49
CA VAL A 187 -8.05 12.23 -21.80
C VAL A 187 -7.25 12.73 -20.61
N LYS A 188 -6.46 11.87 -19.94
CA LYS A 188 -5.57 12.33 -18.87
C LYS A 188 -4.43 13.17 -19.43
N LYS A 189 -3.77 12.72 -20.50
CA LYS A 189 -2.73 13.47 -21.23
C LYS A 189 -3.24 14.78 -21.84
N VAL A 190 -4.52 14.83 -22.23
CA VAL A 190 -5.18 16.02 -22.79
C VAL A 190 -5.57 17.00 -21.67
N TYR A 191 -6.18 16.52 -20.58
CA TYR A 191 -6.50 17.33 -19.40
C TYR A 191 -5.24 17.94 -18.75
N ASP A 192 -4.13 17.22 -18.80
CA ASP A 192 -2.83 17.67 -18.31
C ASP A 192 -1.97 18.41 -19.34
N ASP A 193 -2.45 18.60 -20.57
CA ASP A 193 -1.71 19.36 -21.58
C ASP A 193 -1.56 20.84 -21.20
N ALA A 194 -0.42 21.44 -21.53
CA ALA A 194 -0.11 22.83 -21.22
C ALA A 194 -1.08 23.83 -21.89
N GLN A 195 -1.49 23.57 -23.14
CA GLN A 195 -2.42 24.46 -23.85
C GLN A 195 -3.82 24.40 -23.24
N VAL A 196 -4.29 23.19 -22.90
CA VAL A 196 -5.57 22.96 -22.21
C VAL A 196 -5.56 23.60 -20.81
N LYS A 197 -4.44 23.48 -20.07
CA LYS A 197 -4.22 24.15 -18.77
C LYS A 197 -4.30 25.68 -18.86
N LEU A 198 -3.79 26.27 -19.94
CA LEU A 198 -3.81 27.73 -20.16
C LEU A 198 -5.20 28.24 -20.53
N GLN A 199 -5.93 27.55 -21.42
CA GLN A 199 -7.27 27.96 -21.85
C GLN A 199 -8.34 27.73 -20.77
N PHE A 200 -8.35 26.55 -20.14
CA PHE A 200 -9.36 26.18 -19.15
C PHE A 200 -8.83 26.43 -17.74
N LYS A 201 -9.08 27.65 -17.24
CA LYS A 201 -8.62 28.06 -15.91
C LYS A 201 -9.42 27.42 -14.76
N TYR A 202 -10.55 26.78 -15.03
CA TYR A 202 -11.42 26.10 -14.07
C TYR A 202 -11.55 24.63 -14.48
N ARG A 203 -11.05 23.69 -13.68
CA ARG A 203 -11.00 22.28 -14.10
C ARG A 203 -11.29 21.32 -12.95
N ALA A 204 -11.94 20.21 -13.24
CA ALA A 204 -12.17 19.10 -12.32
C ALA A 204 -12.11 17.76 -13.07
N TRP A 205 -11.62 16.73 -12.40
CA TRP A 205 -11.60 15.34 -12.87
C TRP A 205 -12.36 14.46 -11.87
N ILE A 206 -13.48 13.89 -12.32
CA ILE A 206 -14.41 13.17 -11.46
C ILE A 206 -14.50 11.75 -11.97
N THR A 207 -13.97 10.80 -11.22
CA THR A 207 -14.20 9.38 -11.48
C THR A 207 -15.53 8.98 -10.88
N VAL A 208 -16.45 8.49 -11.72
CA VAL A 208 -17.77 8.02 -11.31
C VAL A 208 -17.66 6.56 -10.86
N SER A 209 -18.47 6.15 -9.87
CA SER A 209 -18.45 4.79 -9.30
C SER A 209 -19.79 4.11 -9.51
N GLN A 210 -19.84 2.79 -9.77
CA GLN A 210 -21.13 2.07 -9.92
C GLN A 210 -22.07 2.20 -8.71
N SER A 211 -21.54 2.50 -7.51
CA SER A 211 -22.36 2.77 -6.32
C SER A 211 -22.20 4.22 -5.85
N PHE A 212 -22.26 5.18 -6.79
CA PHE A 212 -22.13 6.60 -6.48
C PHE A 212 -23.33 7.11 -5.65
N LYS A 213 -23.08 8.14 -4.85
CA LYS A 213 -24.13 9.04 -4.34
C LYS A 213 -23.97 10.39 -5.03
N MET A 214 -25.08 11.01 -5.42
CA MET A 214 -25.08 12.33 -6.09
C MET A 214 -24.27 13.37 -5.29
N GLU A 215 -24.49 13.38 -3.98
CA GLU A 215 -23.90 14.31 -3.01
C GLU A 215 -22.37 14.22 -2.97
N GLU A 216 -21.81 13.01 -2.87
CA GLU A 216 -20.37 12.77 -2.86
C GLU A 216 -19.69 13.28 -4.14
N LEU A 217 -20.35 13.06 -5.29
CA LEU A 217 -19.85 13.47 -6.60
C LEU A 217 -19.78 15.01 -6.70
N LEU A 218 -20.85 15.70 -6.30
CA LEU A 218 -20.91 17.17 -6.32
C LEU A 218 -19.95 17.79 -5.29
N LYS A 219 -19.86 17.24 -4.07
CA LYS A 219 -18.87 17.65 -3.05
C LYS A 219 -17.44 17.53 -3.59
N HIS A 220 -17.10 16.40 -4.22
CA HIS A 220 -15.76 16.17 -4.77
C HIS A 220 -15.44 17.13 -5.94
N MET A 221 -16.39 17.39 -6.84
CA MET A 221 -16.26 18.40 -7.90
C MET A 221 -15.92 19.78 -7.31
N LEU A 222 -16.70 20.20 -6.31
CA LEU A 222 -16.57 21.53 -5.71
C LEU A 222 -15.22 21.70 -4.99
N GLN A 223 -14.78 20.67 -4.23
CA GLN A 223 -13.45 20.64 -3.62
C GLN A 223 -12.33 20.81 -4.64
N GLN A 224 -12.40 20.14 -5.79
CA GLN A 224 -11.39 20.28 -6.84
C GLN A 224 -11.38 21.67 -7.48
N LEU A 225 -12.56 22.24 -7.78
CA LEU A 225 -12.69 23.58 -8.36
C LEU A 225 -12.09 24.65 -7.43
N TYR A 226 -12.30 24.55 -6.12
CA TYR A 226 -11.69 25.43 -5.12
C TYR A 226 -10.17 25.23 -5.01
N ARG A 227 -9.71 23.96 -4.95
CA ARG A 227 -8.28 23.60 -4.88
C ARG A 227 -7.49 24.11 -6.09
N VAL A 228 -8.00 23.94 -7.31
CA VAL A 228 -7.39 24.47 -8.55
C VAL A 228 -7.28 26.00 -8.53
N LYS A 229 -8.18 26.68 -7.79
CA LYS A 229 -8.13 28.13 -7.59
C LYS A 229 -7.39 28.59 -6.34
N ARG A 230 -6.78 27.69 -5.57
CA ARG A 230 -6.16 27.97 -4.26
C ARG A 230 -7.09 28.76 -3.31
N LYS A 231 -8.40 28.54 -3.41
CA LYS A 231 -9.40 29.12 -2.50
C LYS A 231 -9.69 28.14 -1.34
N PRO A 232 -9.92 28.64 -0.12
CA PRO A 232 -10.37 27.78 0.98
C PRO A 232 -11.74 27.19 0.64
N VAL A 233 -11.90 25.88 0.86
CA VAL A 233 -13.17 25.17 0.68
C VAL A 233 -14.16 25.69 1.75
N PRO A 234 -15.46 25.89 1.43
CA PRO A 234 -16.45 26.31 2.42
C PRO A 234 -16.52 25.33 3.60
N GLN A 235 -16.53 25.85 4.84
CA GLN A 235 -16.59 25.01 6.05
C GLN A 235 -17.90 24.23 6.15
N GLU A 236 -18.99 24.77 5.60
CA GLU A 236 -20.32 24.17 5.57
C GLU A 236 -20.49 23.08 4.50
N LEU A 237 -19.45 22.78 3.69
CA LEU A 237 -19.55 21.87 2.55
C LEU A 237 -20.18 20.53 2.91
N ASP A 238 -19.79 19.95 4.05
CA ASP A 238 -20.26 18.63 4.45
C ASP A 238 -21.72 18.61 4.89
N SER A 239 -22.29 19.76 5.25
CA SER A 239 -23.72 19.96 5.58
C SER A 239 -24.59 20.42 4.40
N MET A 240 -24.02 20.71 3.23
CA MET A 240 -24.78 21.21 2.08
C MET A 240 -25.68 20.13 1.45
N THR A 241 -26.93 20.50 1.15
CA THR A 241 -27.86 19.66 0.37
C THR A 241 -27.46 19.58 -1.11
N ASN A 242 -27.99 18.60 -1.85
CA ASN A 242 -27.72 18.45 -3.28
C ASN A 242 -28.01 19.72 -4.10
N ASP A 243 -29.09 20.44 -3.79
CA ASP A 243 -29.45 21.67 -4.51
C ASP A 243 -28.58 22.87 -4.12
N GLN A 244 -28.13 22.94 -2.86
CA GLN A 244 -27.11 23.91 -2.42
C GLN A 244 -25.77 23.64 -3.11
N LEU A 245 -25.35 22.38 -3.22
CA LEU A 245 -24.14 21.97 -3.95
C LEU A 245 -24.22 22.36 -5.43
N ARG A 246 -25.34 22.05 -6.11
CA ARG A 246 -25.60 22.46 -7.51
C ARG A 246 -25.54 23.97 -7.69
N THR A 247 -26.23 24.73 -6.84
CA THR A 247 -26.26 26.20 -6.89
C THR A 247 -24.88 26.82 -6.64
N THR A 248 -24.10 26.23 -5.74
CA THR A 248 -22.72 26.67 -5.43
C THR A 248 -21.76 26.36 -6.58
N ILE A 249 -21.85 25.18 -7.20
CA ILE A 249 -21.08 24.84 -8.41
C ILE A 249 -21.44 25.80 -9.55
N ASN A 250 -22.74 26.01 -9.79
CA ASN A 250 -23.21 26.87 -10.87
C ASN A 250 -22.68 28.30 -10.70
N SER A 251 -22.96 28.96 -9.57
CA SER A 251 -22.50 30.32 -9.27
C SER A 251 -20.96 30.47 -9.28
N PHE A 252 -20.21 29.45 -8.83
CA PHE A 252 -18.76 29.43 -8.92
C PHE A 252 -18.26 29.47 -10.38
N LEU A 253 -19.02 28.93 -11.32
CA LEU A 253 -18.69 28.84 -12.76
C LEU A 253 -19.38 29.92 -13.63
N GLN A 254 -20.51 30.50 -13.20
CA GLN A 254 -21.50 31.26 -14.00
C GLN A 254 -21.04 32.53 -14.74
N HIS A 255 -19.79 32.98 -14.56
CA HIS A 255 -19.32 34.25 -15.12
C HIS A 255 -18.85 34.06 -16.57
N LYS A 256 -19.35 34.85 -17.52
CA LYS A 256 -19.15 34.66 -18.98
C LYS A 256 -17.69 34.52 -19.46
N THR A 257 -16.72 35.02 -18.69
CA THR A 257 -15.28 34.91 -18.99
C THR A 257 -14.60 33.65 -18.41
N LYS A 258 -15.30 32.84 -17.61
CA LYS A 258 -14.77 31.60 -17.01
C LYS A 258 -14.97 30.44 -17.98
N ARG A 259 -13.90 30.00 -18.63
CA ARG A 259 -13.87 28.73 -19.37
C ARG A 259 -13.57 27.58 -18.42
N TYR A 260 -14.46 26.59 -18.38
CA TYR A 260 -14.28 25.39 -17.57
C TYR A 260 -14.13 24.10 -18.40
N LEU A 261 -13.40 23.14 -17.85
CA LEU A 261 -13.29 21.77 -18.36
C LEU A 261 -13.58 20.77 -17.22
N ILE A 262 -14.70 20.07 -17.32
CA ILE A 262 -15.08 18.99 -16.39
C ILE A 262 -14.87 17.66 -17.11
N VAL A 263 -14.15 16.73 -16.48
CA VAL A 263 -14.04 15.34 -16.94
C VAL A 263 -14.87 14.45 -16.03
N LEU A 264 -15.82 13.69 -16.61
CA LEU A 264 -16.49 12.57 -15.95
C LEU A 264 -15.91 11.27 -16.52
N ASP A 265 -15.29 10.49 -15.65
CA ASP A 265 -14.50 9.32 -16.01
C ASP A 265 -15.20 8.03 -15.56
N ASP A 266 -15.40 7.12 -16.52
CA ASP A 266 -16.03 5.79 -16.45
C ASP A 266 -17.50 5.81 -15.99
N LEU A 267 -18.36 6.45 -16.79
CA LEU A 267 -19.83 6.50 -16.65
C LEU A 267 -20.52 5.17 -16.99
N TRP A 268 -21.53 4.81 -16.19
CA TRP A 268 -22.28 3.55 -16.19
C TRP A 268 -23.76 3.68 -16.47
N HIS A 269 -24.35 4.82 -16.10
CA HIS A 269 -25.77 5.12 -16.23
C HIS A 269 -25.94 6.56 -16.70
N ILE A 270 -26.97 6.84 -17.51
CA ILE A 270 -27.21 8.22 -17.97
C ILE A 270 -27.57 9.16 -16.81
N ASP A 271 -28.25 8.63 -15.79
CA ASP A 271 -28.62 9.33 -14.55
C ASP A 271 -27.43 10.00 -13.85
N GLU A 272 -26.22 9.42 -13.96
CA GLU A 272 -24.96 9.98 -13.41
C GLU A 272 -24.59 11.31 -14.07
N TRP A 273 -24.80 11.40 -15.39
CA TRP A 273 -24.62 12.64 -16.14
C TRP A 273 -25.72 13.65 -15.79
N ASP A 274 -26.96 13.20 -15.61
CA ASP A 274 -28.08 14.04 -15.21
C ASP A 274 -27.85 14.73 -13.86
N VAL A 275 -27.15 14.09 -12.91
CA VAL A 275 -26.75 14.76 -11.65
C VAL A 275 -25.93 16.02 -11.91
N VAL A 276 -24.96 15.91 -12.82
CA VAL A 276 -23.93 16.92 -13.11
C VAL A 276 -24.44 18.00 -14.05
N LYS A 277 -25.20 17.64 -15.10
CA LYS A 277 -25.58 18.60 -16.15
C LYS A 277 -26.34 19.81 -15.60
N TYR A 278 -27.24 19.60 -14.64
CA TYR A 278 -27.99 20.69 -13.98
C TYR A 278 -27.16 21.54 -13.00
N ALA A 279 -25.94 21.12 -12.64
CA ALA A 279 -25.01 21.93 -11.83
C ALA A 279 -24.19 22.92 -12.69
N LEU A 280 -24.09 22.70 -14.00
CA LEU A 280 -23.19 23.44 -14.88
C LEU A 280 -23.92 24.61 -15.57
N PRO A 281 -23.33 25.83 -15.64
CA PRO A 281 -23.92 26.93 -16.37
C PRO A 281 -23.67 26.78 -17.88
N SER A 282 -24.68 27.13 -18.70
CA SER A 282 -24.58 27.08 -20.16
C SER A 282 -23.51 28.05 -20.68
N SER A 283 -22.58 27.54 -21.49
CA SER A 283 -21.42 28.29 -21.98
C SER A 283 -20.81 27.63 -23.23
N ASN A 284 -20.86 28.31 -24.37
CA ASN A 284 -20.30 27.82 -25.64
C ASN A 284 -18.76 27.69 -25.61
N SER A 285 -18.08 28.37 -24.68
CA SER A 285 -16.62 28.38 -24.55
C SER A 285 -16.08 27.36 -23.53
N SER A 286 -16.97 26.67 -22.81
CA SER A 286 -16.62 25.62 -21.87
C SER A 286 -16.80 24.23 -22.48
N ARG A 287 -16.25 23.20 -21.84
CA ARG A 287 -16.25 21.82 -22.34
C ARG A 287 -16.50 20.83 -21.22
N VAL A 288 -17.16 19.72 -21.55
CA VAL A 288 -17.28 18.54 -20.69
C VAL A 288 -16.77 17.35 -21.49
N MET A 289 -15.97 16.49 -20.85
CA MET A 289 -15.47 15.25 -21.43
C MET A 289 -16.01 14.08 -20.65
N LEU A 290 -16.59 13.12 -21.35
CA LEU A 290 -17.22 11.94 -20.78
C LEU A 290 -16.46 10.70 -21.26
N THR A 291 -16.10 9.79 -20.34
CA THR A 291 -15.51 8.49 -20.68
C THR A 291 -16.50 7.39 -20.26
N THR A 292 -16.75 6.42 -21.13
CA THR A 292 -17.66 5.30 -20.86
C THR A 292 -17.32 4.11 -21.75
N ARG A 293 -17.70 2.91 -21.31
CA ARG A 293 -17.58 1.66 -22.07
C ARG A 293 -18.86 1.31 -22.83
N LYS A 294 -19.97 2.02 -22.57
CA LYS A 294 -21.27 1.74 -23.16
C LYS A 294 -21.61 2.76 -24.24
N SER A 295 -21.84 2.27 -25.46
CA SER A 295 -22.10 3.10 -26.64
C SER A 295 -23.45 3.82 -26.60
N ASP A 296 -24.41 3.32 -25.82
CA ASP A 296 -25.73 3.92 -25.58
C ASP A 296 -25.62 5.25 -24.81
N ILE A 297 -24.82 5.30 -23.73
CA ILE A 297 -24.57 6.53 -22.94
C ILE A 297 -23.87 7.58 -23.80
N ALA A 298 -22.84 7.19 -24.54
CA ALA A 298 -22.15 8.07 -25.49
C ALA A 298 -23.12 8.61 -26.57
N SER A 299 -24.02 7.76 -27.07
CA SER A 299 -25.02 8.16 -28.07
C SER A 299 -26.11 9.07 -27.50
N ALA A 300 -26.56 8.83 -26.27
CA ALA A 300 -27.59 9.63 -25.61
C ALA A 300 -27.10 11.05 -25.32
N THR A 301 -25.92 11.17 -24.72
CA THR A 301 -25.31 12.48 -24.39
C THR A 301 -25.01 13.31 -25.63
N VAL A 302 -24.60 12.68 -26.74
CA VAL A 302 -24.39 13.37 -28.02
C VAL A 302 -25.68 13.82 -28.69
N LYS A 303 -26.77 13.04 -28.60
CA LYS A 303 -28.08 13.47 -29.09
C LYS A 303 -28.60 14.70 -28.34
N GLU A 304 -28.36 14.78 -27.03
CA GLU A 304 -28.83 15.87 -26.18
C GLU A 304 -28.01 17.18 -26.36
N PHE A 305 -26.69 17.09 -26.56
CA PHE A 305 -25.79 18.26 -26.55
C PHE A 305 -24.97 18.48 -27.83
N HIS A 306 -25.21 17.72 -28.90
CA HIS A 306 -24.49 17.79 -30.18
C HIS A 306 -22.94 17.64 -30.04
N GLY A 307 -22.52 16.75 -29.14
CA GLY A 307 -21.11 16.45 -28.87
C GLY A 307 -20.46 15.41 -29.79
N ASN A 308 -19.26 14.95 -29.44
CA ASN A 308 -18.45 14.00 -30.22
C ASN A 308 -17.95 12.79 -29.39
N ILE A 309 -17.55 11.66 -30.02
CA ILE A 309 -17.35 10.32 -29.40
C ILE A 309 -15.98 9.65 -29.76
N TYR A 310 -15.34 8.80 -28.91
CA TYR A 310 -14.42 7.68 -29.36
C TYR A 310 -15.16 6.38 -29.54
N SER A 311 -14.75 5.69 -30.59
CA SER A 311 -14.52 4.25 -30.51
C SER A 311 -13.01 3.98 -30.29
N LEU A 312 -12.56 3.77 -29.05
CA LEU A 312 -11.14 3.45 -28.78
C LEU A 312 -10.74 2.21 -29.58
N ASN A 313 -9.85 2.38 -30.56
CA ASN A 313 -9.39 1.29 -31.40
C ASN A 313 -8.21 0.55 -30.75
N PRO A 314 -8.03 -0.75 -31.00
CA PRO A 314 -6.82 -1.46 -30.60
C PRO A 314 -5.56 -0.87 -31.25
N LEU A 315 -4.40 -1.05 -30.62
CA LEU A 315 -3.13 -0.59 -31.17
C LEU A 315 -2.81 -1.33 -32.49
N PRO A 316 -2.32 -0.60 -33.52
CA PRO A 316 -1.64 -1.19 -34.67
C PRO A 316 -0.53 -2.17 -34.26
N LEU A 317 -0.18 -3.10 -35.16
CA LEU A 317 0.80 -4.15 -34.85
C LEU A 317 2.19 -3.59 -34.49
N GLU A 318 2.68 -2.56 -35.18
CA GLU A 318 3.98 -1.95 -34.89
C GLU A 318 3.99 -1.18 -33.56
N GLU A 319 2.89 -0.54 -33.20
CA GLU A 319 2.75 0.15 -31.91
C GLU A 319 2.61 -0.86 -30.76
N SER A 320 1.86 -1.95 -30.99
CA SER A 320 1.76 -3.10 -30.10
C SER A 320 3.12 -3.75 -29.87
N ARG A 321 3.92 -3.91 -30.93
CA ARG A 321 5.28 -4.44 -30.88
C ARG A 321 6.22 -3.51 -30.13
N THR A 322 6.16 -2.21 -30.38
CA THR A 322 6.97 -1.20 -29.67
C THR A 322 6.66 -1.20 -28.17
N LEU A 323 5.37 -1.23 -27.79
CA LEU A 323 4.92 -1.33 -26.39
C LEU A 323 5.41 -2.62 -25.73
N PHE A 324 5.27 -3.75 -26.43
CA PHE A 324 5.73 -5.06 -25.95
C PHE A 324 7.24 -5.11 -25.72
N CYS A 325 8.03 -4.63 -26.69
CA CYS A 325 9.48 -4.63 -26.58
C CYS A 325 9.93 -3.75 -25.42
N ARG A 326 9.36 -2.55 -25.29
CA ARG A 326 9.71 -1.61 -24.21
C ARG A 326 9.40 -2.22 -22.85
N LYS A 327 8.29 -2.95 -22.72
CA LYS A 327 7.90 -3.63 -21.47
C LYS A 327 8.65 -4.91 -21.17
N THR A 328 9.11 -5.64 -22.18
CA THR A 328 9.77 -6.94 -21.99
C THR A 328 11.30 -6.81 -21.89
N PHE A 329 11.90 -5.88 -22.63
CA PHE A 329 13.36 -5.73 -22.76
C PHE A 329 13.89 -4.36 -22.31
N GLY A 330 13.02 -3.37 -22.06
CA GLY A 330 13.44 -1.98 -21.82
C GLY A 330 13.80 -1.21 -23.10
N GLU A 331 13.74 -1.84 -24.28
CA GLU A 331 14.12 -1.28 -25.57
C GLU A 331 12.93 -1.23 -26.54
N ASN A 332 12.98 -0.38 -27.57
CA ASN A 332 11.90 -0.31 -28.56
C ASN A 332 11.88 -1.50 -29.56
N SER A 333 12.85 -2.42 -29.49
CA SER A 333 13.06 -3.53 -30.42
C SER A 333 13.13 -4.89 -29.72
N CYS A 334 12.73 -5.95 -30.44
CA CYS A 334 12.82 -7.34 -29.97
C CYS A 334 14.11 -7.98 -30.49
N PRO A 335 14.79 -8.85 -29.71
CA PRO A 335 15.88 -9.68 -30.21
C PRO A 335 15.45 -10.48 -31.46
N PRO A 336 16.24 -10.50 -32.56
CA PRO A 336 15.77 -11.04 -33.84
C PRO A 336 15.25 -12.48 -33.83
N TYR A 337 15.81 -13.32 -32.95
CA TYR A 337 15.40 -14.73 -32.79
C TYR A 337 14.03 -14.93 -32.13
N LEU A 338 13.49 -13.91 -31.45
CA LEU A 338 12.16 -13.95 -30.82
C LEU A 338 11.05 -13.40 -31.72
N ASN A 339 11.37 -12.76 -32.86
CA ASN A 339 10.39 -12.06 -33.71
C ASN A 339 9.14 -12.90 -34.05
N ASN A 340 9.32 -14.15 -34.47
CA ASN A 340 8.20 -15.05 -34.83
C ASN A 340 7.32 -15.41 -33.63
N LEU A 341 7.91 -15.58 -32.43
CA LEU A 341 7.18 -15.83 -31.19
C LEU A 341 6.44 -14.56 -30.75
N THR A 342 7.10 -13.41 -30.76
CA THR A 342 6.51 -12.09 -30.46
C THR A 342 5.30 -11.80 -31.34
N GLU A 343 5.41 -11.97 -32.66
CA GLU A 343 4.29 -11.72 -33.57
C GLU A 343 3.11 -12.69 -33.32
N SER A 344 3.40 -13.97 -33.05
CA SER A 344 2.37 -14.96 -32.70
C SER A 344 1.68 -14.66 -31.37
N ILE A 345 2.37 -14.06 -30.40
CA ILE A 345 1.81 -13.68 -29.09
C ILE A 345 0.99 -12.39 -29.25
N LEU A 346 1.51 -11.37 -29.93
CA LEU A 346 0.82 -10.10 -30.17
C LEU A 346 -0.49 -10.27 -30.95
N LYS A 347 -0.53 -11.19 -31.92
CA LYS A 347 -1.78 -11.56 -32.64
C LYS A 347 -2.88 -12.08 -31.70
N ARG A 348 -2.51 -12.69 -30.55
CA ARG A 348 -3.44 -13.17 -29.52
C ARG A 348 -3.83 -12.10 -28.50
N CYS A 349 -3.04 -11.02 -28.39
CA CYS A 349 -3.37 -9.85 -27.57
C CYS A 349 -4.33 -8.88 -28.26
N GLU A 350 -4.67 -9.11 -29.55
CA GLU A 350 -5.66 -8.35 -30.33
C GLU A 350 -5.43 -6.82 -30.32
N GLY A 351 -4.17 -6.37 -30.16
CA GLY A 351 -3.82 -4.94 -30.06
C GLY A 351 -4.23 -4.25 -28.74
N LEU A 352 -4.71 -5.00 -27.74
CA LEU A 352 -5.19 -4.43 -26.47
C LEU A 352 -4.02 -4.08 -25.55
N PRO A 353 -3.78 -2.79 -25.18
CA PRO A 353 -2.59 -2.37 -24.45
C PRO A 353 -2.37 -3.11 -23.13
N LEU A 354 -3.44 -3.39 -22.37
CA LEU A 354 -3.33 -4.09 -21.09
C LEU A 354 -2.96 -5.58 -21.27
N ALA A 355 -3.49 -6.25 -22.30
CA ALA A 355 -3.14 -7.62 -22.61
C ALA A 355 -1.66 -7.73 -23.01
N ILE A 356 -1.19 -6.78 -23.83
CA ILE A 356 0.22 -6.66 -24.23
C ILE A 356 1.10 -6.43 -22.99
N VAL A 357 0.77 -5.47 -22.14
CA VAL A 357 1.55 -5.15 -20.93
C VAL A 357 1.59 -6.32 -19.95
N ALA A 358 0.47 -7.02 -19.75
CA ALA A 358 0.40 -8.17 -18.85
C ALA A 358 1.26 -9.35 -19.35
N ILE A 359 1.13 -9.74 -20.64
CA ILE A 359 1.96 -10.83 -21.18
C ILE A 359 3.45 -10.42 -21.29
N SER A 360 3.75 -9.14 -21.55
CA SER A 360 5.12 -8.62 -21.51
C SER A 360 5.74 -8.78 -20.13
N GLY A 361 4.97 -8.48 -19.06
CA GLY A 361 5.43 -8.64 -17.67
C GLY A 361 5.68 -10.09 -17.26
N VAL A 362 4.98 -11.07 -17.85
CA VAL A 362 5.30 -12.50 -17.71
C VAL A 362 6.60 -12.84 -18.42
N LEU A 363 6.71 -12.46 -19.71
CA LEU A 363 7.83 -12.81 -20.57
C LEU A 363 9.15 -12.11 -20.19
N ALA A 364 9.07 -10.94 -19.53
CA ALA A 364 10.21 -10.24 -18.92
C ALA A 364 10.92 -11.05 -17.81
N THR A 365 10.32 -12.17 -17.37
CA THR A 365 10.90 -13.08 -16.37
C THR A 365 11.43 -14.39 -16.97
N LYS A 366 11.47 -14.51 -18.30
CA LYS A 366 11.82 -15.74 -19.03
C LYS A 366 13.07 -15.51 -19.89
N ASP A 367 14.18 -16.13 -19.49
CA ASP A 367 15.47 -15.99 -20.17
C ASP A 367 15.57 -16.89 -21.42
N ARG A 368 14.81 -17.99 -21.46
CA ARG A 368 14.98 -19.03 -22.50
C ARG A 368 13.85 -19.05 -23.54
N VAL A 369 14.21 -19.37 -24.78
CA VAL A 369 13.28 -19.41 -25.93
C VAL A 369 12.22 -20.52 -25.79
N ASP A 370 12.53 -21.63 -25.13
CA ASP A 370 11.58 -22.71 -24.86
C ASP A 370 10.50 -22.31 -23.83
N GLU A 371 10.83 -21.47 -22.85
CA GLU A 371 9.84 -20.90 -21.92
C GLU A 371 8.85 -19.98 -22.67
N TRP A 372 9.34 -19.17 -23.60
CA TRP A 372 8.51 -18.33 -24.46
C TRP A 372 7.55 -19.16 -25.33
N ASP A 373 8.02 -20.30 -25.85
CA ASP A 373 7.16 -21.23 -26.59
C ASP A 373 6.10 -21.91 -25.70
N MET A 374 6.46 -22.27 -24.46
CA MET A 374 5.49 -22.77 -23.46
C MET A 374 4.40 -21.73 -23.19
N ILE A 375 4.75 -20.47 -22.89
CA ILE A 375 3.78 -19.40 -22.66
C ILE A 375 2.86 -19.19 -23.88
N LYS A 376 3.42 -19.23 -25.11
CA LYS A 376 2.64 -19.17 -26.36
C LYS A 376 1.65 -20.33 -26.48
N ARG A 377 2.01 -21.54 -26.05
CA ARG A 377 1.13 -22.72 -26.04
C ARG A 377 0.06 -22.63 -24.96
N SER A 378 0.42 -22.32 -23.70
CA SER A 378 -0.52 -22.11 -22.60
C SER A 378 -1.58 -21.06 -22.94
N LEU A 379 -1.17 -19.92 -23.50
CA LEU A 379 -2.08 -18.89 -23.99
C LEU A 379 -3.01 -19.40 -25.12
N ALA A 380 -2.50 -20.27 -25.99
CA ALA A 380 -3.31 -20.86 -27.05
C ALA A 380 -4.37 -21.83 -26.52
N ASP A 381 -4.11 -22.50 -25.40
CA ASP A 381 -5.01 -23.50 -24.82
C ASP A 381 -6.04 -22.84 -23.88
N GLU A 382 -5.66 -21.89 -23.02
CA GLU A 382 -6.60 -21.07 -22.24
C GLU A 382 -7.62 -20.34 -23.14
N LEU A 383 -7.18 -19.86 -24.32
CA LEU A 383 -8.07 -19.25 -25.31
C LEU A 383 -9.12 -20.23 -25.85
N LYS A 384 -8.81 -21.52 -25.99
CA LYS A 384 -9.74 -22.57 -26.48
C LYS A 384 -10.69 -23.08 -25.40
N GLU A 385 -10.19 -23.40 -24.20
CA GLU A 385 -10.94 -24.17 -23.21
C GLU A 385 -12.18 -23.44 -22.64
N ASN A 386 -12.14 -22.10 -22.59
CA ASN A 386 -13.19 -21.29 -21.97
C ASN A 386 -13.85 -20.28 -22.94
N PRO A 387 -14.78 -20.68 -23.83
CA PRO A 387 -15.46 -19.78 -24.76
C PRO A 387 -16.37 -18.71 -24.10
N ARG A 388 -16.49 -18.72 -22.75
CA ARG A 388 -17.31 -17.76 -21.97
C ARG A 388 -16.51 -16.64 -21.30
N LEU A 389 -15.19 -16.76 -21.21
CA LEU A 389 -14.30 -15.69 -20.71
C LEU A 389 -13.78 -14.87 -21.90
N SER A 390 -13.65 -13.55 -21.74
CA SER A 390 -13.06 -12.71 -22.79
C SER A 390 -11.58 -13.06 -22.97
N SER A 391 -11.02 -12.80 -24.16
CA SER A 391 -9.58 -12.97 -24.43
C SER A 391 -8.71 -12.26 -23.37
N MET A 392 -9.18 -11.10 -22.88
CA MET A 392 -8.52 -10.32 -21.83
C MET A 392 -8.49 -11.05 -20.48
N ASP A 393 -9.62 -11.57 -20.00
CA ASP A 393 -9.70 -12.20 -18.67
C ASP A 393 -8.74 -13.40 -18.56
N LYS A 394 -8.56 -14.13 -19.66
CA LYS A 394 -7.63 -15.26 -19.80
C LYS A 394 -6.17 -14.79 -19.72
N ILE A 395 -5.77 -13.82 -20.54
CA ILE A 395 -4.41 -13.25 -20.55
C ILE A 395 -4.02 -12.70 -19.16
N LEU A 396 -4.96 -12.05 -18.46
CA LEU A 396 -4.74 -11.56 -17.10
C LEU A 396 -4.70 -12.70 -16.07
N SER A 397 -5.44 -13.80 -16.28
CA SER A 397 -5.36 -15.01 -15.46
C SER A 397 -4.02 -15.74 -15.63
N LEU A 398 -3.51 -15.88 -16.85
CA LEU A 398 -2.18 -16.44 -17.13
C LEU A 398 -1.08 -15.71 -16.35
N SER A 399 -1.21 -14.38 -16.26
CA SER A 399 -0.27 -13.51 -15.54
C SER A 399 -0.31 -13.73 -14.01
N TYR A 400 -1.42 -14.20 -13.46
CA TYR A 400 -1.50 -14.71 -12.09
C TYR A 400 -0.98 -16.15 -11.98
N ASN A 401 -1.27 -17.00 -12.96
CA ASN A 401 -0.91 -18.41 -12.95
C ASN A 401 0.63 -18.60 -12.93
N ASP A 402 1.37 -17.79 -13.70
CA ASP A 402 2.84 -17.77 -13.75
C ASP A 402 3.54 -17.25 -12.47
N LEU A 403 2.82 -16.60 -11.55
CA LEU A 403 3.45 -16.03 -10.36
C LEU A 403 4.15 -17.10 -9.50
N PRO A 404 5.38 -16.82 -9.02
CA PRO A 404 5.98 -17.58 -7.94
C PRO A 404 5.02 -17.69 -6.74
N TYR A 405 4.98 -18.86 -6.09
CA TYR A 405 4.03 -19.15 -5.01
C TYR A 405 3.99 -18.05 -3.93
N HIS A 406 5.14 -17.48 -3.55
CA HIS A 406 5.24 -16.47 -2.49
C HIS A 406 4.62 -15.13 -2.88
N LEU A 407 4.54 -14.84 -4.18
CA LEU A 407 3.86 -13.66 -4.70
C LEU A 407 2.36 -13.86 -4.86
N LYS A 408 1.87 -15.10 -5.09
CA LYS A 408 0.42 -15.37 -5.23
C LYS A 408 -0.37 -14.87 -4.03
N SER A 409 0.05 -15.16 -2.78
CA SER A 409 -0.62 -14.60 -1.59
C SER A 409 -0.47 -13.08 -1.46
N CYS A 410 0.73 -12.53 -1.69
CA CYS A 410 0.96 -11.08 -1.67
C CYS A 410 0.04 -10.32 -2.64
N PHE A 411 -0.13 -10.85 -3.86
CA PHE A 411 -0.97 -10.30 -4.91
C PHE A 411 -2.46 -10.44 -4.60
N LEU A 412 -2.94 -11.63 -4.19
CA LEU A 412 -4.34 -11.80 -3.80
C LEU A 412 -4.72 -10.97 -2.57
N TYR A 413 -3.76 -10.65 -1.70
CA TYR A 413 -4.00 -9.81 -0.53
C TYR A 413 -4.37 -8.36 -0.87
N PHE A 414 -4.10 -7.86 -2.08
CA PHE A 414 -4.63 -6.56 -2.52
C PHE A 414 -6.18 -6.51 -2.52
N SER A 415 -6.85 -7.67 -2.52
CA SER A 415 -8.31 -7.77 -2.39
C SER A 415 -8.90 -7.16 -1.12
N ILE A 416 -8.12 -7.08 -0.01
CA ILE A 416 -8.59 -6.46 1.25
C ILE A 416 -8.87 -4.98 1.07
N PHE A 417 -8.28 -4.30 0.08
CA PHE A 417 -8.46 -2.87 -0.09
C PHE A 417 -9.74 -2.58 -0.88
N PRO A 418 -10.51 -1.53 -0.54
CA PRO A 418 -11.63 -1.06 -1.35
C PRO A 418 -11.21 -0.80 -2.81
N LYS A 419 -12.19 -0.82 -3.72
CA LYS A 419 -11.97 -0.45 -5.13
C LYS A 419 -11.40 0.98 -5.21
N ASN A 420 -10.48 1.24 -6.14
CA ASN A 420 -9.75 2.52 -6.28
C ASN A 420 -8.93 2.98 -5.04
N HIS A 421 -8.74 2.16 -4.00
CA HIS A 421 -7.96 2.56 -2.83
C HIS A 421 -6.47 2.70 -3.18
N VAL A 422 -5.89 3.86 -2.87
CA VAL A 422 -4.45 4.12 -3.03
C VAL A 422 -3.71 3.59 -1.79
N ILE A 423 -2.81 2.64 -2.00
CA ILE A 423 -2.20 1.84 -0.93
C ILE A 423 -0.81 2.37 -0.59
N ASP A 424 -0.58 2.73 0.67
CA ASP A 424 0.76 3.04 1.21
C ASP A 424 1.63 1.78 1.20
N GLN A 425 2.75 1.81 0.47
CA GLN A 425 3.68 0.67 0.33
C GLN A 425 4.12 0.13 1.69
N MET A 426 4.41 1.03 2.64
CA MET A 426 4.95 0.66 3.95
C MET A 426 3.87 0.08 4.87
N ARG A 427 2.58 0.40 4.67
CA ARG A 427 1.45 -0.32 5.29
C ARG A 427 1.35 -1.73 4.72
N LEU A 428 1.34 -1.87 3.39
CA LEU A 428 1.24 -3.16 2.71
C LEU A 428 2.34 -4.13 3.13
N ILE A 429 3.60 -3.68 3.14
CA ILE A 429 4.75 -4.47 3.60
C ILE A 429 4.55 -4.96 5.04
N ARG A 430 4.13 -4.10 5.97
CA ARG A 430 3.89 -4.52 7.37
C ARG A 430 2.77 -5.56 7.47
N LEU A 431 1.71 -5.42 6.68
CA LEU A 431 0.62 -6.39 6.64
C LEU A 431 1.09 -7.74 6.09
N TRP A 432 1.81 -7.78 4.97
CA TRP A 432 2.35 -9.04 4.42
C TRP A 432 3.30 -9.76 5.39
N ILE A 433 4.10 -9.02 6.18
CA ILE A 433 4.96 -9.64 7.18
C ILE A 433 4.14 -10.15 8.37
N ALA A 434 3.15 -9.40 8.84
CA ALA A 434 2.27 -9.82 9.94
C ALA A 434 1.39 -11.03 9.58
N GLU A 435 0.94 -11.12 8.32
CA GLU A 435 0.29 -12.30 7.73
C GLU A 435 1.25 -13.50 7.56
N GLY A 436 2.56 -13.25 7.53
CA GLY A 436 3.57 -14.30 7.35
C GLY A 436 3.85 -14.69 5.90
N PHE A 437 3.43 -13.90 4.90
CA PHE A 437 3.71 -14.19 3.49
C PHE A 437 5.19 -13.98 3.10
N VAL A 438 5.94 -13.26 3.93
CA VAL A 438 7.32 -12.86 3.66
C VAL A 438 8.28 -13.85 4.30
N ARG A 439 9.05 -14.58 3.47
CA ARG A 439 10.02 -15.56 3.95
C ARG A 439 11.28 -14.88 4.50
N THR A 440 11.94 -15.54 5.44
CA THR A 440 13.27 -15.12 5.89
C THR A 440 14.31 -15.46 4.81
N LYS A 441 15.24 -14.53 4.56
CA LYS A 441 16.36 -14.74 3.63
C LYS A 441 17.66 -14.30 4.31
N LYS A 442 18.68 -15.16 4.27
CA LYS A 442 19.96 -14.93 4.97
C LYS A 442 20.57 -13.58 4.54
N GLY A 443 20.82 -12.71 5.52
CA GLY A 443 21.42 -11.39 5.30
C GLY A 443 20.45 -10.25 4.92
N MET A 444 19.14 -10.49 4.80
CA MET A 444 18.14 -9.47 4.47
C MET A 444 17.10 -9.32 5.59
N THR A 445 16.56 -8.12 5.81
CA THR A 445 15.38 -7.98 6.70
C THR A 445 14.09 -8.36 5.98
N LEU A 446 13.05 -8.71 6.75
CA LEU A 446 11.72 -9.01 6.20
C LEU A 446 11.17 -7.81 5.40
N GLU A 447 11.41 -6.58 5.84
CA GLU A 447 11.07 -5.37 5.09
C GLU A 447 11.76 -5.30 3.71
N GLU A 448 13.00 -5.78 3.57
CA GLU A 448 13.75 -5.76 2.32
C GLU A 448 13.31 -6.88 1.37
N VAL A 449 13.01 -8.06 1.90
CA VAL A 449 12.40 -9.16 1.12
C VAL A 449 11.01 -8.73 0.61
N ALA A 450 10.20 -8.11 1.46
CA ALA A 450 8.86 -7.61 1.10
C ALA A 450 8.90 -6.43 0.11
N GLU A 451 9.88 -5.53 0.22
CA GLU A 451 10.12 -4.46 -0.76
C GLU A 451 10.53 -5.09 -2.12
N GLY A 452 11.36 -6.14 -2.12
CA GLY A 452 11.67 -6.94 -3.32
C GLY A 452 10.45 -7.62 -3.95
N TYR A 453 9.59 -8.25 -3.16
CA TYR A 453 8.33 -8.87 -3.64
C TYR A 453 7.40 -7.84 -4.32
N LEU A 454 7.34 -6.61 -3.79
CA LEU A 454 6.58 -5.53 -4.40
C LEU A 454 7.18 -5.10 -5.75
N TYR A 455 8.51 -4.98 -5.82
CA TYR A 455 9.21 -4.67 -7.08
C TYR A 455 9.03 -5.76 -8.14
N GLU A 456 9.00 -7.05 -7.77
CA GLU A 456 8.71 -8.10 -8.75
C GLU A 456 7.27 -7.99 -9.29
N LEU A 457 6.27 -7.71 -8.44
CA LEU A 457 4.89 -7.48 -8.91
C LEU A 457 4.77 -6.23 -9.80
N LEU A 458 5.60 -5.21 -9.58
CA LEU A 458 5.68 -4.01 -10.45
C LEU A 458 6.33 -4.34 -11.79
N ASN A 459 7.45 -5.07 -11.79
CA ASN A 459 8.16 -5.47 -13.01
C ASN A 459 7.28 -6.39 -13.88
N ARG A 460 6.52 -7.30 -13.26
CA ARG A 460 5.49 -8.12 -13.90
C ARG A 460 4.25 -7.31 -14.36
N SER A 461 4.24 -5.99 -14.16
CA SER A 461 3.14 -5.07 -14.50
C SER A 461 1.77 -5.42 -13.89
N LEU A 462 1.78 -6.20 -12.79
CA LEU A 462 0.56 -6.64 -12.09
C LEU A 462 0.02 -5.58 -11.13
N ILE A 463 0.87 -4.65 -10.70
CA ILE A 463 0.51 -3.50 -9.87
C ILE A 463 1.14 -2.23 -10.44
N GLN A 464 0.58 -1.08 -10.08
CA GLN A 464 0.93 0.21 -10.67
C GLN A 464 1.41 1.19 -9.60
N VAL A 465 2.40 2.02 -9.95
CA VAL A 465 2.79 3.16 -9.12
C VAL A 465 1.66 4.19 -9.13
N ALA A 466 1.18 4.55 -7.94
CA ALA A 466 0.15 5.58 -7.74
C ALA A 466 0.73 6.91 -7.24
N GLY A 467 1.96 6.87 -6.70
CA GLY A 467 2.68 8.05 -6.26
C GLY A 467 4.10 7.72 -5.84
N THR A 468 5.04 8.53 -6.29
CA THR A 468 6.45 8.48 -5.91
C THR A 468 6.77 9.56 -4.87
N THR A 469 7.88 9.37 -4.19
CA THR A 469 8.63 10.44 -3.53
C THR A 469 9.44 11.20 -4.57
N SER A 470 9.90 12.40 -4.23
CA SER A 470 10.78 13.22 -5.06
C SER A 470 12.09 12.52 -5.46
N GLU A 471 12.61 11.68 -4.56
CA GLU A 471 13.80 10.85 -4.79
C GLU A 471 13.49 9.58 -5.61
N GLY A 472 12.40 9.56 -6.38
CA GLY A 472 12.01 8.47 -7.29
C GLY A 472 11.46 7.21 -6.61
N ARG A 473 11.64 7.03 -5.29
CA ARG A 473 11.13 5.86 -4.57
C ARG A 473 9.60 5.82 -4.60
N ILE A 474 9.04 4.62 -4.70
CA ILE A 474 7.61 4.40 -4.57
C ILE A 474 7.14 4.79 -3.17
N LYS A 475 5.95 5.40 -3.09
CA LYS A 475 5.28 5.78 -1.85
C LYS A 475 3.92 5.10 -1.76
N THR A 476 3.17 5.15 -2.86
CA THR A 476 1.86 4.52 -2.98
C THR A 476 1.74 3.72 -4.28
N CYS A 477 1.02 2.61 -4.21
CA CYS A 477 0.68 1.74 -5.33
C CYS A 477 -0.82 1.49 -5.40
N ARG A 478 -1.28 0.89 -6.49
CA ARG A 478 -2.65 0.40 -6.69
C ARG A 478 -2.68 -0.76 -7.69
N VAL A 479 -3.78 -1.50 -7.73
CA VAL A 479 -4.02 -2.52 -8.77
C VAL A 479 -4.94 -1.94 -9.83
N HIS A 480 -4.73 -2.32 -11.09
CA HIS A 480 -5.66 -2.05 -12.18
C HIS A 480 -6.98 -2.81 -11.95
N ASP A 481 -8.15 -2.23 -12.23
CA ASP A 481 -9.43 -2.85 -11.83
C ASP A 481 -9.70 -4.21 -12.52
N LEU A 482 -9.37 -4.37 -13.80
CA LEU A 482 -9.42 -5.69 -14.46
C LEU A 482 -8.52 -6.76 -13.78
N LEU A 483 -7.31 -6.41 -13.34
CA LEU A 483 -6.48 -7.31 -12.53
C LEU A 483 -7.07 -7.52 -11.13
N ARG A 484 -7.77 -6.51 -10.58
CA ARG A 484 -8.51 -6.62 -9.33
C ARG A 484 -9.69 -7.59 -9.45
N GLU A 485 -10.31 -7.75 -10.62
CA GLU A 485 -11.33 -8.77 -10.86
C GLU A 485 -10.76 -10.19 -10.84
N ILE A 486 -9.62 -10.42 -11.51
CA ILE A 486 -8.89 -11.70 -11.44
C ILE A 486 -8.54 -12.02 -9.98
N ILE A 487 -8.01 -11.05 -9.24
CA ILE A 487 -7.76 -11.19 -7.80
C ILE A 487 -9.05 -11.61 -7.06
N ILE A 488 -10.18 -10.96 -7.32
CA ILE A 488 -11.45 -11.24 -6.61
C ILE A 488 -12.02 -12.61 -6.99
N SER A 489 -11.88 -13.08 -8.23
CA SER A 489 -12.27 -14.44 -8.63
C SER A 489 -11.39 -15.47 -7.91
N LYS A 490 -10.06 -15.32 -7.99
CA LYS A 490 -9.10 -16.24 -7.35
C LYS A 490 -9.21 -16.25 -5.83
N VAL A 491 -9.55 -15.13 -5.21
CA VAL A 491 -9.86 -15.02 -3.76
C VAL A 491 -11.11 -15.81 -3.39
N ARG A 492 -12.18 -15.76 -4.21
CA ARG A 492 -13.41 -16.53 -4.00
C ARG A 492 -13.20 -18.03 -4.21
N GLU A 493 -12.60 -18.40 -5.35
CA GLU A 493 -12.25 -19.80 -5.69
C GLU A 493 -11.44 -20.48 -4.58
N GLN A 494 -10.53 -19.75 -3.94
CA GLN A 494 -9.58 -20.30 -2.98
C GLN A 494 -9.91 -19.96 -1.51
N ASN A 495 -11.07 -19.36 -1.24
CA ASN A 495 -11.51 -18.89 0.09
C ASN A 495 -10.40 -18.12 0.87
N PHE A 496 -9.73 -17.19 0.20
CA PHE A 496 -8.54 -16.54 0.74
C PHE A 496 -8.85 -15.36 1.66
N VAL A 497 -9.85 -14.56 1.29
CA VAL A 497 -10.35 -13.36 1.98
C VAL A 497 -11.86 -13.26 1.75
N THR A 498 -12.63 -13.15 2.83
CA THR A 498 -14.05 -12.78 2.77
C THR A 498 -14.16 -11.25 2.76
N ILE A 499 -14.92 -10.70 1.81
CA ILE A 499 -15.10 -9.25 1.66
C ILE A 499 -16.56 -8.90 1.93
N ALA A 500 -16.84 -8.40 3.14
CA ALA A 500 -18.16 -7.94 3.53
C ALA A 500 -18.43 -6.53 2.97
N ARG A 501 -19.49 -6.42 2.16
CA ARG A 501 -19.92 -5.15 1.55
C ARG A 501 -21.31 -4.68 1.99
N GLY A 502 -22.03 -5.51 2.75
CA GLY A 502 -23.38 -5.27 3.24
C GLY A 502 -23.98 -6.53 3.86
N GLN A 503 -25.27 -6.48 4.21
CA GLN A 503 -25.98 -7.56 4.93
C GLN A 503 -26.03 -8.88 4.14
N ASN A 504 -26.21 -8.83 2.81
CA ASN A 504 -26.34 -10.02 1.94
C ASN A 504 -24.99 -10.64 1.53
N THR A 505 -24.01 -10.70 2.43
CA THR A 505 -22.72 -11.34 2.15
C THR A 505 -22.87 -12.87 2.30
N GLU A 506 -22.57 -13.67 1.27
CA GLU A 506 -22.43 -15.14 1.41
C GLU A 506 -21.21 -15.44 2.30
N TRP A 507 -21.40 -16.20 3.39
CA TRP A 507 -20.34 -16.53 4.36
C TRP A 507 -19.78 -17.93 4.13
N PRO A 508 -18.46 -18.08 3.88
CA PRO A 508 -17.79 -19.38 3.91
C PRO A 508 -17.84 -20.03 5.30
N GLU A 509 -17.86 -21.36 5.37
CA GLU A 509 -17.86 -22.12 6.62
C GLU A 509 -16.73 -21.71 7.59
N LYS A 510 -15.52 -21.51 7.06
CA LYS A 510 -14.34 -21.00 7.78
C LYS A 510 -13.82 -19.73 7.12
N VAL A 511 -13.71 -18.64 7.88
CA VAL A 511 -13.15 -17.35 7.42
C VAL A 511 -11.79 -17.09 8.07
N ARG A 512 -10.72 -17.23 7.28
CA ARG A 512 -9.34 -16.91 7.71
C ARG A 512 -9.06 -15.41 7.75
N ARG A 513 -9.63 -14.64 6.81
CA ARG A 513 -9.34 -13.21 6.63
C ARG A 513 -10.63 -12.49 6.27
N LEU A 514 -10.93 -11.41 6.98
CA LEU A 514 -12.15 -10.63 6.78
C LEU A 514 -11.81 -9.17 6.50
N SER A 515 -12.40 -8.63 5.45
CA SER A 515 -12.34 -7.21 5.12
C SER A 515 -13.75 -6.62 5.01
N ILE A 516 -14.00 -5.52 5.73
CA ILE A 516 -15.29 -4.83 5.82
C ILE A 516 -15.14 -3.44 5.18
N HIS A 517 -15.95 -3.13 4.15
CA HIS A 517 -15.79 -1.93 3.31
C HIS A 517 -16.88 -0.86 3.40
N LYS A 518 -18.03 -1.15 4.03
CA LYS A 518 -19.18 -0.23 4.08
C LYS A 518 -19.83 -0.24 5.46
N THR A 519 -20.78 -1.14 5.69
CA THR A 519 -21.41 -1.38 6.99
C THR A 519 -20.77 -2.59 7.66
N VAL A 520 -20.70 -2.58 8.98
CA VAL A 520 -20.48 -3.79 9.77
C VAL A 520 -21.78 -4.59 9.70
N PRO A 521 -21.82 -5.79 9.08
CA PRO A 521 -22.99 -6.65 9.19
C PRO A 521 -23.04 -7.27 10.60
N ASP A 522 -24.19 -7.77 11.05
CA ASP A 522 -24.39 -8.37 12.40
C ASP A 522 -23.61 -9.69 12.65
N VAL A 523 -22.59 -9.95 11.83
CA VAL A 523 -21.87 -11.22 11.69
C VAL A 523 -20.82 -11.44 12.78
N LEU A 524 -20.62 -10.47 13.68
CA LEU A 524 -19.81 -10.66 14.89
C LEU A 524 -20.36 -11.75 15.85
N GLN A 525 -21.48 -12.42 15.51
CA GLN A 525 -22.02 -13.58 16.23
C GLN A 525 -21.96 -14.91 15.45
N SER A 526 -21.28 -14.96 14.29
CA SER A 526 -21.17 -16.19 13.49
C SER A 526 -20.07 -17.13 13.98
N GLN A 527 -20.30 -18.45 13.98
CA GLN A 527 -19.27 -19.45 14.27
C GLN A 527 -18.14 -19.48 13.22
N SER A 528 -18.39 -18.97 12.01
CA SER A 528 -17.44 -19.02 10.87
C SER A 528 -16.17 -18.18 11.06
N ILE A 529 -16.16 -17.27 12.04
CA ILE A 529 -15.06 -16.32 12.32
C ILE A 529 -14.20 -16.70 13.54
N SER A 530 -14.41 -17.88 14.11
CA SER A 530 -13.56 -18.46 15.17
C SER A 530 -12.09 -18.66 14.74
N HIS A 531 -11.87 -19.00 13.46
CA HIS A 531 -10.55 -19.21 12.86
C HIS A 531 -9.93 -17.94 12.24
N LEU A 532 -10.42 -16.75 12.61
CA LEU A 532 -10.02 -15.49 11.99
C LEU A 532 -8.57 -15.09 12.34
N ARG A 533 -7.74 -14.94 11.30
CA ARG A 533 -6.33 -14.52 11.38
C ARG A 533 -6.13 -13.03 11.08
N SER A 534 -6.99 -12.41 10.26
CA SER A 534 -6.97 -10.97 10.03
C SER A 534 -8.34 -10.32 9.89
N LEU A 535 -8.48 -9.13 10.50
CA LEU A 535 -9.65 -8.27 10.41
C LEU A 535 -9.23 -6.88 9.94
N HIS A 536 -9.80 -6.44 8.82
CA HIS A 536 -9.64 -5.10 8.28
C HIS A 536 -10.99 -4.39 8.21
N MET A 537 -11.10 -3.22 8.84
CA MET A 537 -12.27 -2.36 8.75
C MET A 537 -11.89 -1.04 8.07
N PHE A 538 -12.55 -0.73 6.97
CA PHE A 538 -12.39 0.51 6.22
C PHE A 538 -13.61 1.40 6.48
N TRP A 539 -13.49 2.27 7.47
CA TRP A 539 -14.55 3.16 7.88
C TRP A 539 -14.74 4.33 6.88
N ARG A 540 -15.99 4.76 6.66
CA ARG A 540 -16.32 6.05 6.02
C ARG A 540 -16.94 6.98 7.07
N VAL A 541 -16.63 8.27 6.97
CA VAL A 541 -17.03 9.29 7.94
C VAL A 541 -18.56 9.38 8.09
N ASP A 542 -19.29 9.07 7.02
CA ASP A 542 -20.74 9.30 6.90
C ASP A 542 -21.64 8.34 7.70
N SER A 543 -21.10 7.24 8.25
CA SER A 543 -21.88 6.19 8.92
C SER A 543 -21.88 6.27 10.45
N LEU A 544 -22.06 7.48 11.01
CA LEU A 544 -22.10 7.74 12.46
C LEU A 544 -23.33 7.11 13.17
N SER A 545 -23.39 5.79 13.28
CA SER A 545 -24.29 5.12 14.23
C SER A 545 -23.65 5.10 15.62
N GLU A 546 -24.33 5.64 16.63
CA GLU A 546 -23.80 5.75 18.00
C GLU A 546 -23.41 4.40 18.63
N SER A 547 -24.03 3.32 18.18
CA SER A 547 -23.73 1.93 18.57
C SER A 547 -22.28 1.49 18.35
N LEU A 548 -21.49 2.21 17.55
CA LEU A 548 -20.11 1.86 17.22
C LEU A 548 -19.04 2.61 18.02
N LYS A 549 -19.45 3.53 18.90
CA LYS A 549 -18.54 4.15 19.91
C LYS A 549 -17.98 3.08 20.89
N SER A 550 -18.70 1.96 21.05
CA SER A 550 -18.26 0.77 21.79
C SER A 550 -18.26 -0.48 20.89
N LEU A 551 -17.27 -0.59 19.99
CA LEU A 551 -17.00 -1.84 19.27
C LEU A 551 -16.62 -2.95 20.26
N SER A 552 -17.57 -3.82 20.59
CA SER A 552 -17.32 -5.05 21.34
C SER A 552 -16.79 -6.12 20.39
N PHE A 553 -15.53 -6.52 20.57
CA PHE A 553 -14.98 -7.65 19.84
C PHE A 553 -15.43 -8.97 20.49
N PRO A 554 -15.95 -9.92 19.71
CA PRO A 554 -16.21 -11.27 20.18
C PRO A 554 -14.99 -11.88 20.86
N LEU A 555 -15.23 -12.59 21.97
CA LEU A 555 -14.20 -13.29 22.76
C LEU A 555 -13.48 -14.43 22.01
N GLU A 556 -13.88 -14.69 20.77
CA GLU A 556 -13.52 -15.86 19.96
C GLU A 556 -12.31 -15.61 19.04
N PHE A 557 -11.91 -14.35 18.80
CA PHE A 557 -10.79 -13.98 17.90
C PHE A 557 -9.38 -14.29 18.43
N LYS A 558 -9.19 -15.39 19.16
CA LYS A 558 -7.92 -15.71 19.85
C LYS A 558 -6.74 -15.91 18.89
N LEU A 559 -7.01 -16.30 17.65
CA LEU A 559 -6.03 -16.59 16.59
C LEU A 559 -5.65 -15.37 15.73
N LEU A 560 -6.12 -14.16 16.07
CA LEU A 560 -5.93 -12.96 15.24
C LEU A 560 -4.48 -12.46 15.27
N ASN A 561 -3.85 -12.40 14.09
CA ASN A 561 -2.51 -11.84 13.88
C ASN A 561 -2.55 -10.36 13.43
N VAL A 562 -3.62 -9.93 12.75
CA VAL A 562 -3.74 -8.59 12.17
C VAL A 562 -5.10 -7.97 12.50
N LEU A 563 -5.06 -6.77 13.09
CA LEU A 563 -6.24 -5.96 13.38
C LEU A 563 -6.03 -4.53 12.87
N ASP A 564 -6.73 -4.15 11.80
CA ASP A 564 -6.70 -2.80 11.25
C ASP A 564 -8.07 -2.11 11.38
N LEU A 565 -8.13 -1.16 12.30
CA LEU A 565 -9.32 -0.38 12.68
C LEU A 565 -9.18 1.09 12.22
N GLN A 566 -8.42 1.32 11.14
CA GLN A 566 -8.15 2.67 10.64
C GLN A 566 -9.45 3.47 10.39
N GLY A 567 -9.52 4.65 10.98
CA GLY A 567 -10.63 5.58 10.81
C GLY A 567 -11.88 5.25 11.63
N ALA A 568 -11.87 4.19 12.44
CA ALA A 568 -13.02 3.83 13.28
C ALA A 568 -13.36 4.94 14.30
N PRO A 569 -14.64 5.14 14.66
CA PRO A 569 -15.08 6.19 15.58
C PRO A 569 -14.82 5.79 17.06
N LEU A 570 -13.59 5.36 17.35
CA LEU A 570 -13.16 4.93 18.69
C LEU A 570 -12.62 6.12 19.47
N GLU A 571 -13.26 6.45 20.60
CA GLU A 571 -12.77 7.42 21.58
C GLU A 571 -11.99 6.77 22.74
N VAL A 572 -12.28 5.48 23.00
CA VAL A 572 -11.70 4.68 24.08
C VAL A 572 -11.04 3.44 23.48
N PHE A 573 -9.89 3.02 24.05
CA PHE A 573 -9.23 1.78 23.65
C PHE A 573 -10.09 0.54 24.00
N PRO A 574 -10.47 -0.31 23.02
CA PRO A 574 -11.25 -1.52 23.29
C PRO A 574 -10.46 -2.54 24.12
N LYS A 575 -10.97 -2.90 25.31
CA LYS A 575 -10.24 -3.72 26.30
C LYS A 575 -10.02 -5.15 25.84
N GLU A 576 -10.83 -5.61 24.89
CA GLU A 576 -10.82 -6.94 24.30
C GLU A 576 -9.55 -7.19 23.48
N ILE A 577 -8.98 -6.13 22.87
CA ILE A 577 -7.77 -6.22 22.03
C ILE A 577 -6.58 -6.80 22.81
N ILE A 578 -6.48 -6.51 24.12
CA ILE A 578 -5.44 -7.03 25.03
C ILE A 578 -5.45 -8.56 25.15
N ARG A 579 -6.58 -9.21 24.84
CA ARG A 579 -6.70 -10.69 24.87
C ARG A 579 -6.19 -11.36 23.59
N LEU A 580 -5.88 -10.60 22.54
CA LEU A 580 -5.41 -11.08 21.25
C LEU A 580 -3.89 -11.35 21.31
N PHE A 581 -3.48 -12.36 22.07
CA PHE A 581 -2.08 -12.60 22.42
C PHE A 581 -1.14 -12.80 21.20
N LEU A 582 -1.66 -13.34 20.10
CA LEU A 582 -0.94 -13.61 18.86
C LEU A 582 -0.85 -12.39 17.91
N LEU A 583 -1.44 -11.25 18.30
CA LEU A 583 -1.53 -10.08 17.45
C LEU A 583 -0.14 -9.49 17.14
N LYS A 584 0.19 -9.43 15.85
CA LYS A 584 1.43 -8.88 15.30
C LYS A 584 1.27 -7.46 14.75
N TYR A 585 0.09 -7.12 14.26
CA TYR A 585 -0.21 -5.80 13.70
C TYR A 585 -1.49 -5.24 14.33
N LEU A 586 -1.37 -4.07 14.97
CA LEU A 586 -2.48 -3.27 15.45
C LEU A 586 -2.42 -1.88 14.82
N SER A 587 -3.49 -1.50 14.14
CA SER A 587 -3.70 -0.14 13.61
C SER A 587 -4.96 0.46 14.20
N LEU A 588 -4.78 1.55 14.95
CA LEU A 588 -5.83 2.44 15.46
C LEU A 588 -5.66 3.83 14.84
N ARG A 589 -5.07 3.90 13.64
CA ARG A 589 -4.80 5.15 12.92
C ARG A 589 -6.10 5.95 12.71
N SER A 590 -6.04 7.26 12.87
CA SER A 590 -7.17 8.16 12.61
C SER A 590 -8.42 7.83 13.45
N THR A 591 -8.19 7.35 14.68
CA THR A 591 -9.22 7.21 15.73
C THR A 591 -9.09 8.34 16.74
N MET A 592 -10.10 8.57 17.57
CA MET A 592 -10.10 9.64 18.58
C MET A 592 -9.55 9.17 19.95
N ILE A 593 -8.87 8.02 20.00
CA ILE A 593 -8.31 7.43 21.22
C ILE A 593 -7.27 8.39 21.83
N LYS A 594 -7.37 8.59 23.15
CA LYS A 594 -6.47 9.47 23.94
C LYS A 594 -5.46 8.71 24.80
N ILE A 595 -5.78 7.48 25.20
CA ILE A 595 -5.01 6.71 26.19
C ILE A 595 -4.86 5.26 25.73
N ILE A 596 -3.64 4.72 25.79
CA ILE A 596 -3.36 3.29 25.70
C ILE A 596 -3.28 2.71 27.12
N PRO A 597 -4.01 1.62 27.45
CA PRO A 597 -3.97 1.03 28.79
C PRO A 597 -2.64 0.30 29.07
N PRO A 598 -2.14 0.30 30.33
CA PRO A 598 -0.93 -0.44 30.73
C PRO A 598 -0.92 -1.92 30.33
N THR A 599 -2.10 -2.56 30.26
CA THR A 599 -2.24 -3.96 29.84
C THR A 599 -1.87 -4.22 28.37
N ILE A 600 -1.57 -3.19 27.57
CA ILE A 600 -1.01 -3.34 26.21
C ILE A 600 0.26 -4.21 26.19
N GLY A 601 1.06 -4.22 27.26
CA GLY A 601 2.26 -5.06 27.40
C GLY A 601 2.01 -6.57 27.39
N ASN A 602 0.75 -7.01 27.38
CA ASN A 602 0.37 -8.42 27.18
C ASN A 602 0.53 -8.87 25.72
N LEU A 603 0.54 -7.96 24.75
CA LEU A 603 0.63 -8.26 23.32
C LEU A 603 2.09 -8.56 22.89
N ARG A 604 2.75 -9.51 23.56
CA ARG A 604 4.21 -9.74 23.42
C ARG A 604 4.69 -10.10 21.99
N TYR A 605 3.78 -10.49 21.11
CA TYR A 605 4.03 -10.76 19.69
C TYR A 605 3.84 -9.54 18.76
N LEU A 606 3.46 -8.36 19.29
CA LEU A 606 3.17 -7.18 18.48
C LEU A 606 4.44 -6.64 17.81
N GLU A 607 4.43 -6.63 16.48
CA GLU A 607 5.52 -6.17 15.61
C GLU A 607 5.25 -4.75 15.07
N THR A 608 3.98 -4.35 14.96
CA THR A 608 3.55 -3.01 14.50
C THR A 608 2.43 -2.46 15.37
N LEU A 609 2.62 -1.22 15.84
CA LEU A 609 1.60 -0.40 16.49
C LEU A 609 1.46 0.94 15.74
N ASP A 610 0.40 1.08 14.95
CA ASP A 610 0.07 2.30 14.18
C ASP A 610 -1.01 3.12 14.89
N LEU A 611 -0.59 4.20 15.53
CA LEU A 611 -1.39 5.15 16.29
C LEU A 611 -1.34 6.57 15.66
N LYS A 612 -1.03 6.67 14.37
CA LYS A 612 -0.96 7.98 13.69
C LYS A 612 -2.31 8.67 13.70
N HIS A 613 -2.32 9.99 13.78
CA HIS A 613 -3.54 10.80 13.81
C HIS A 613 -4.53 10.34 14.89
N THR A 614 -4.01 9.90 16.04
CA THR A 614 -4.77 9.72 17.28
C THR A 614 -4.48 10.86 18.23
N CYS A 615 -5.25 11.00 19.29
CA CYS A 615 -5.07 12.02 20.33
C CYS A 615 -4.11 11.58 21.44
N ILE A 616 -3.19 10.64 21.15
CA ILE A 616 -2.29 10.03 22.14
C ILE A 616 -1.02 10.88 22.27
N THR A 617 -0.81 11.43 23.47
CA THR A 617 0.36 12.26 23.82
C THR A 617 1.39 11.53 24.69
N ALA A 618 1.02 10.40 25.30
CA ALA A 618 1.90 9.58 26.13
C ALA A 618 1.56 8.09 26.00
N LEU A 619 2.56 7.23 26.22
CA LEU A 619 2.41 5.78 26.23
C LEU A 619 2.68 5.21 27.63
N PRO A 620 2.02 4.11 28.03
CA PRO A 620 2.33 3.42 29.28
C PRO A 620 3.69 2.71 29.19
N VAL A 621 4.40 2.63 30.32
CA VAL A 621 5.76 2.03 30.41
C VAL A 621 5.77 0.55 29.98
N GLU A 622 4.64 -0.14 30.08
CA GLU A 622 4.46 -1.52 29.66
C GLU A 622 4.61 -1.75 28.15
N ILE A 623 4.63 -0.69 27.31
CA ILE A 623 5.06 -0.81 25.90
C ILE A 623 6.48 -1.40 25.81
N LEU A 624 7.34 -1.22 26.82
CA LEU A 624 8.68 -1.81 26.87
C LEU A 624 8.66 -3.36 26.98
N LYS A 625 7.53 -3.97 27.33
CA LYS A 625 7.33 -5.43 27.31
C LYS A 625 7.18 -5.98 25.88
N LEU A 626 6.95 -5.12 24.88
CA LEU A 626 6.72 -5.48 23.48
C LEU A 626 8.05 -5.72 22.73
N GLN A 627 8.82 -6.71 23.16
CA GLN A 627 10.19 -6.96 22.69
C GLN A 627 10.30 -7.29 21.18
N LYS A 628 9.21 -7.75 20.54
CA LYS A 628 9.12 -7.99 19.08
C LYS A 628 8.70 -6.75 18.27
N LEU A 629 8.48 -5.58 18.90
CA LEU A 629 7.98 -4.38 18.24
C LEU A 629 9.03 -3.75 17.30
N ARG A 630 8.71 -3.71 16.01
CA ARG A 630 9.57 -3.18 14.93
C ARG A 630 9.12 -1.78 14.48
N HIS A 631 7.84 -1.45 14.59
CA HIS A 631 7.28 -0.17 14.13
C HIS A 631 6.36 0.43 15.19
N LEU A 632 6.83 1.48 15.88
CA LEU A 632 6.03 2.28 16.81
C LEU A 632 5.73 3.64 16.17
N LEU A 633 4.47 3.86 15.78
CA LEU A 633 4.09 4.97 14.92
C LEU A 633 3.03 5.84 15.61
N VAL A 634 3.48 6.80 16.43
CA VAL A 634 2.61 7.72 17.18
C VAL A 634 2.96 9.15 16.78
N TYR A 635 2.08 9.81 16.03
CA TYR A 635 2.21 11.23 15.67
C TYR A 635 0.93 11.77 15.04
N GLN A 636 0.68 13.07 15.19
CA GLN A 636 -0.40 13.79 14.52
C GLN A 636 0.18 14.97 13.74
N TYR A 637 -0.35 15.24 12.54
CA TYR A 637 -0.07 16.48 11.81
C TYR A 637 -1.17 17.48 12.11
N GLU A 638 -0.78 18.70 12.49
CA GLU A 638 -1.72 19.83 12.57
C GLU A 638 -1.82 20.53 11.21
N ILE A 639 -3.05 20.71 10.72
CA ILE A 639 -3.32 21.16 9.34
C ILE A 639 -3.48 22.70 9.28
N GLN A 640 -3.17 23.42 10.36
CA GLN A 640 -3.38 24.88 10.41
C GLN A 640 -2.38 25.67 9.56
N SER A 641 -1.11 25.24 9.46
CA SER A 641 -0.16 25.78 8.49
C SER A 641 1.04 24.86 8.25
N TYR A 642 1.48 24.74 6.99
CA TYR A 642 2.73 24.05 6.65
C TYR A 642 3.99 24.82 7.08
N ALA A 643 3.82 26.08 7.49
CA ALA A 643 4.92 26.92 7.96
C ALA A 643 5.24 26.68 9.44
N GLN A 644 4.26 26.43 10.30
CA GLN A 644 4.47 26.34 11.76
C GLN A 644 5.46 25.24 12.14
N ILE A 645 6.42 25.58 13.00
CA ILE A 645 7.45 24.65 13.48
C ILE A 645 6.85 23.45 14.22
N ASN A 646 5.79 23.68 14.98
CA ASN A 646 5.05 22.67 15.76
C ASN A 646 3.95 21.94 14.96
N SER A 647 4.01 21.91 13.61
CA SER A 647 3.06 21.18 12.74
C SER A 647 3.04 19.64 12.93
N ARG A 648 3.80 19.10 13.89
CA ARG A 648 3.91 17.67 14.20
C ARG A 648 3.88 17.42 15.71
N ASN A 649 2.74 16.96 16.22
CA ASN A 649 2.64 16.51 17.60
C ASN A 649 3.20 15.08 17.72
N GLY A 650 4.09 14.93 18.70
CA GLY A 650 4.72 13.67 19.07
C GLY A 650 4.08 13.01 20.28
N PHE A 651 4.83 12.13 20.94
CA PHE A 651 4.46 11.55 22.24
C PHE A 651 5.64 11.60 23.22
N LYS A 652 5.35 11.76 24.51
CA LYS A 652 6.37 11.83 25.57
C LYS A 652 7.26 10.59 25.58
N ALA A 653 8.56 10.81 25.54
CA ALA A 653 9.56 9.75 25.59
C ALA A 653 9.49 8.88 26.86
N MET A 654 9.95 7.63 26.75
CA MET A 654 10.10 6.70 27.87
C MET A 654 11.57 6.50 28.21
N ALA A 655 11.91 6.54 29.50
CA ALA A 655 13.30 6.55 30.00
C ALA A 655 14.14 5.29 29.69
N GLN A 656 13.51 4.21 29.26
CA GLN A 656 14.14 2.92 28.93
C GLN A 656 13.77 2.45 27.51
N ILE A 657 13.50 3.39 26.59
CA ILE A 657 13.11 3.07 25.19
C ILE A 657 14.14 2.18 24.46
N GLY A 658 15.42 2.26 24.86
CA GLY A 658 16.52 1.45 24.32
C GLY A 658 16.38 -0.06 24.53
N CYS A 659 15.50 -0.51 25.41
CA CYS A 659 15.17 -1.93 25.61
C CYS A 659 14.35 -2.54 24.46
N LEU A 660 13.87 -1.74 23.49
CA LEU A 660 13.13 -2.22 22.32
C LEU A 660 14.07 -2.54 21.14
N HIS A 661 14.98 -3.50 21.32
CA HIS A 661 16.05 -3.82 20.36
C HIS A 661 15.56 -4.12 18.92
N SER A 662 14.34 -4.65 18.77
CA SER A 662 13.73 -4.93 17.46
C SER A 662 13.32 -3.67 16.66
N LEU A 663 13.34 -2.48 17.27
CA LEU A 663 12.66 -1.29 16.76
C LEU A 663 13.38 -0.67 15.55
N GLN A 664 12.72 -0.71 14.40
CA GLN A 664 13.23 -0.16 13.14
C GLN A 664 12.71 1.25 12.82
N LYS A 665 11.55 1.63 13.36
CA LYS A 665 10.95 2.94 13.09
C LYS A 665 10.31 3.52 14.35
N LEU A 666 10.79 4.70 14.70
CA LEU A 666 10.36 5.51 15.84
C LEU A 666 10.28 6.97 15.36
N CYS A 667 9.10 7.57 15.37
CA CYS A 667 8.88 8.91 14.80
C CYS A 667 8.21 9.83 15.81
N HIS A 668 8.70 11.07 15.87
CA HIS A 668 8.17 12.18 16.68
C HIS A 668 8.06 11.82 18.17
N ILE A 669 9.20 11.45 18.75
CA ILE A 669 9.36 11.44 20.20
C ILE A 669 9.48 12.88 20.68
N ASP A 670 8.69 13.24 21.69
CA ASP A 670 8.82 14.47 22.45
C ASP A 670 9.85 14.28 23.58
N VAL A 671 10.87 15.15 23.59
CA VAL A 671 12.00 15.11 24.53
C VAL A 671 12.01 16.28 25.54
N ASP A 672 11.08 17.24 25.44
CA ASP A 672 11.04 18.45 26.29
C ASP A 672 10.87 18.14 27.78
N HIS A 673 10.13 17.07 28.08
CA HIS A 673 9.88 16.60 29.44
C HIS A 673 10.72 15.35 29.79
N GLY A 674 11.82 15.14 29.07
CA GLY A 674 12.72 14.02 29.22
C GLY A 674 14.09 14.44 29.76
N SER A 675 14.73 13.58 30.55
CA SER A 675 16.15 13.76 30.87
C SER A 675 17.03 13.29 29.71
N ASN A 676 18.26 13.80 29.63
CA ASN A 676 19.30 13.37 28.68
C ASN A 676 19.56 11.85 28.67
N VAL A 677 19.10 11.09 29.68
CA VAL A 677 19.09 9.62 29.70
C VAL A 677 18.32 9.04 28.52
N ILE A 678 17.15 9.60 28.19
CA ILE A 678 16.30 9.15 27.06
C ILE A 678 17.08 9.18 25.75
N LEU A 679 17.81 10.27 25.51
CA LEU A 679 18.60 10.44 24.30
C LEU A 679 19.73 9.41 24.24
N ARG A 680 20.41 9.13 25.36
CA ARG A 680 21.44 8.09 25.46
C ARG A 680 20.88 6.68 25.20
N GLU A 681 19.66 6.39 25.63
CA GLU A 681 19.01 5.11 25.36
C GLU A 681 18.71 4.89 23.86
N LEU A 682 18.52 5.95 23.06
CA LEU A 682 18.31 5.81 21.61
C LEU A 682 19.49 5.11 20.92
N GLY A 683 20.73 5.30 21.41
CA GLY A 683 21.93 4.67 20.85
C GLY A 683 21.94 3.14 20.96
N LYS A 684 21.08 2.54 21.79
CA LYS A 684 20.92 1.08 21.91
C LYS A 684 20.01 0.46 20.83
N LEU A 685 19.32 1.28 20.05
CA LEU A 685 18.38 0.85 19.01
C LEU A 685 19.10 0.59 17.68
N ASP A 686 20.02 -0.37 17.66
CA ASP A 686 20.90 -0.66 16.49
C ASP A 686 20.13 -0.99 15.19
N GLN A 687 18.90 -1.49 15.30
CA GLN A 687 17.99 -1.76 14.17
C GLN A 687 17.30 -0.52 13.59
N LEU A 688 17.44 0.66 14.20
CA LEU A 688 16.65 1.84 13.87
C LEU A 688 17.02 2.41 12.48
N ARG A 689 16.05 2.36 11.56
CA ARG A 689 16.15 2.87 10.18
C ARG A 689 15.56 4.27 10.03
N ARG A 690 14.67 4.69 10.94
CA ARG A 690 14.11 6.05 10.96
C ARG A 690 13.84 6.54 12.38
N LEU A 691 14.41 7.70 12.69
CA LEU A 691 14.24 8.45 13.93
C LEU A 691 13.54 9.79 13.63
N GLY A 692 12.63 10.19 14.51
CA GLY A 692 12.06 11.54 14.51
C GLY A 692 11.95 12.06 15.95
N ILE A 693 12.44 13.26 16.19
CA ILE A 693 12.42 13.96 17.48
C ILE A 693 11.72 15.31 17.28
N VAL A 694 10.92 15.72 18.26
CA VAL A 694 10.24 17.02 18.33
C VAL A 694 10.48 17.66 19.69
N ARG A 695 10.29 18.98 19.80
CA ARG A 695 10.59 19.79 20.99
C ARG A 695 12.05 19.64 21.46
N PHE A 696 12.98 19.64 20.51
CA PHE A 696 14.41 19.62 20.78
C PHE A 696 14.89 20.95 21.40
N ARG A 697 15.93 20.89 22.23
CA ARG A 697 16.58 22.00 22.92
C ARG A 697 18.09 21.91 22.76
N ARG A 698 18.82 23.02 22.87
CA ARG A 698 20.29 23.07 22.70
C ARG A 698 21.03 22.06 23.58
N GLU A 699 20.60 21.91 24.84
CA GLU A 699 21.20 21.00 25.83
C GLU A 699 21.11 19.50 25.46
N HIS A 700 20.20 19.15 24.53
CA HIS A 700 20.03 17.79 24.01
C HIS A 700 21.10 17.41 22.95
N GLY A 701 21.83 18.39 22.41
CA GLY A 701 22.81 18.25 21.32
C GLY A 701 23.80 17.10 21.52
N ILE A 702 24.64 17.19 22.54
CA ILE A 702 25.72 16.23 22.81
C ILE A 702 25.16 14.81 23.06
N ALA A 703 24.07 14.71 23.83
CA ALA A 703 23.46 13.42 24.16
C ALA A 703 22.83 12.74 22.94
N LEU A 704 22.19 13.51 22.05
CA LEU A 704 21.64 12.99 20.81
C LEU A 704 22.74 12.62 19.81
N CYS A 705 23.76 13.47 19.63
CA CYS A 705 24.85 13.21 18.69
C CYS A 705 25.57 11.90 19.03
N THR A 706 25.97 11.73 20.30
CA THR A 706 26.59 10.49 20.82
C THR A 706 25.76 9.24 20.48
N SER A 707 24.43 9.32 20.61
CA SER A 707 23.54 8.20 20.28
C SER A 707 23.41 7.97 18.77
N ILE A 708 23.34 9.03 17.96
CA ILE A 708 23.23 8.93 16.51
C ILE A 708 24.46 8.23 15.91
N GLU A 709 25.66 8.44 16.46
CA GLU A 709 26.88 7.75 16.00
C GLU A 709 26.76 6.22 16.09
N MET A 710 26.00 5.69 17.05
CA MET A 710 25.76 4.26 17.22
C MET A 710 24.75 3.69 16.20
N LEU A 711 23.89 4.54 15.61
CA LEU A 711 22.79 4.14 14.74
C LEU A 711 23.22 3.88 13.30
N LYS A 712 24.12 2.91 13.09
CA LYS A 712 24.72 2.60 11.77
C LYS A 712 23.71 2.21 10.68
N ARG A 713 22.47 1.84 11.04
CA ARG A 713 21.37 1.47 10.10
C ARG A 713 20.41 2.64 9.77
N LEU A 714 20.64 3.84 10.32
CA LEU A 714 19.73 4.98 10.17
C LEU A 714 19.71 5.51 8.73
N ARG A 715 18.51 5.51 8.10
CA ARG A 715 18.28 6.02 6.74
C ARG A 715 17.46 7.30 6.69
N ALA A 716 16.81 7.70 7.78
CA ALA A 716 16.09 8.97 7.85
C ALA A 716 16.10 9.55 9.27
N LEU A 717 16.50 10.82 9.39
CA LEU A 717 16.53 11.58 10.63
C LEU A 717 15.64 12.82 10.48
N SER A 718 14.79 13.07 11.47
CA SER A 718 14.00 14.30 11.57
C SER A 718 14.16 14.88 12.97
N ILE A 719 14.55 16.15 13.07
CA ILE A 719 14.67 16.88 14.34
C ILE A 719 13.91 18.19 14.18
N ALA A 720 13.04 18.51 15.14
CA ALA A 720 12.39 19.81 15.27
C ALA A 720 12.65 20.37 16.67
N SER A 721 13.05 21.63 16.76
CA SER A 721 13.14 22.37 18.01
C SER A 721 11.76 22.58 18.63
N ILE A 722 11.72 23.08 19.88
CA ILE A 722 10.47 23.47 20.54
C ILE A 722 9.90 24.78 19.99
N GLU A 723 10.78 25.71 19.64
CA GLU A 723 10.50 27.09 19.22
C GLU A 723 11.42 27.47 18.05
N GLU A 724 11.04 28.51 17.28
CA GLU A 724 11.73 28.87 16.03
C GLU A 724 13.18 29.34 16.26
N ASP A 725 13.43 30.11 17.33
CA ASP A 725 14.75 30.64 17.68
C ASP A 725 15.63 29.66 18.49
N GLU A 726 15.09 28.52 18.94
CA GLU A 726 15.83 27.54 19.74
C GLU A 726 16.85 26.79 18.88
N VAL A 727 18.11 26.77 19.34
CA VAL A 727 19.26 26.30 18.55
C VAL A 727 19.33 24.77 18.49
N LEU A 728 19.33 24.24 17.27
CA LEU A 728 19.64 22.84 16.96
C LEU A 728 21.15 22.59 16.98
N ASP A 729 21.75 22.52 18.17
CA ASP A 729 23.18 22.18 18.31
C ASP A 729 23.42 20.70 17.96
N LEU A 730 23.99 20.49 16.77
CA LEU A 730 24.32 19.18 16.21
C LEU A 730 25.79 19.08 15.76
N GLU A 731 26.64 20.01 16.20
CA GLU A 731 28.05 20.05 15.75
C GLU A 731 28.93 19.00 16.40
N SER A 732 28.54 18.49 17.56
CA SER A 732 29.27 17.43 18.29
C SER A 732 29.19 16.04 17.62
N LEU A 733 28.45 15.89 16.50
CA LEU A 733 28.40 14.65 15.73
C LEU A 733 29.65 14.49 14.87
N SER A 734 30.57 13.61 15.30
CA SER A 734 31.84 13.34 14.61
C SER A 734 31.73 12.23 13.57
N CYS A 735 30.87 11.23 13.82
CA CYS A 735 30.70 10.05 12.96
C CYS A 735 29.25 9.88 12.48
N PRO A 736 28.78 10.66 11.49
CA PRO A 736 27.40 10.60 11.02
C PRO A 736 27.03 9.23 10.42
N PRO A 737 25.76 8.79 10.46
CA PRO A 737 25.35 7.49 9.92
C PRO A 737 25.58 7.41 8.40
N PRO A 738 26.38 6.46 7.91
CA PRO A 738 26.88 6.47 6.52
C PRO A 738 25.78 6.24 5.48
N PHE A 739 24.68 5.60 5.87
CA PHE A 739 23.53 5.30 5.00
C PHE A 739 22.36 6.27 5.17
N LEU A 740 22.58 7.47 5.73
CA LEU A 740 21.53 8.46 5.92
C LEU A 740 21.04 9.01 4.56
N GLN A 741 19.81 8.68 4.18
CA GLN A 741 19.22 9.07 2.89
C GLN A 741 18.38 10.34 2.97
N ARG A 742 17.90 10.71 4.16
CA ARG A 742 16.98 11.84 4.35
C ARG A 742 17.22 12.55 5.67
N LEU A 743 17.36 13.87 5.60
CA LEU A 743 17.55 14.75 6.75
C LEU A 743 16.48 15.84 6.74
N PHE A 744 15.78 15.99 7.86
CA PHE A 744 14.78 17.04 8.08
C PHE A 744 15.14 17.79 9.37
N LEU A 745 15.59 19.04 9.27
CA LEU A 745 15.88 19.91 10.41
C LEU A 745 14.89 21.08 10.39
N SER A 746 14.33 21.41 11.55
CA SER A 746 13.39 22.52 11.72
C SER A 746 13.69 23.25 13.02
N GLY A 747 14.18 24.48 12.92
CA GLY A 747 14.73 25.25 14.03
C GLY A 747 16.08 25.88 13.66
N ARG A 748 16.50 26.84 14.49
CA ARG A 748 17.68 27.67 14.25
C ARG A 748 18.99 26.88 14.22
N LEU A 749 19.88 27.22 13.30
CA LEU A 749 21.24 26.69 13.19
C LEU A 749 22.23 27.85 13.25
N GLU A 750 23.19 27.84 14.19
CA GLU A 750 24.23 28.89 14.24
C GLU A 750 25.15 28.85 13.02
N LYS A 751 25.35 27.66 12.45
CA LYS A 751 26.03 27.37 11.18
C LYS A 751 25.56 26.01 10.67
N LEU A 752 25.78 25.73 9.39
CA LEU A 752 25.45 24.41 8.83
C LEU A 752 26.44 23.36 9.40
N PRO A 753 25.98 22.26 10.01
CA PRO A 753 26.88 21.27 10.61
C PRO A 753 27.85 20.65 9.60
N HIS A 754 29.15 20.74 9.87
CA HIS A 754 30.24 20.36 8.95
C HIS A 754 30.09 18.94 8.36
N TRP A 755 29.62 17.98 9.16
CA TRP A 755 29.40 16.59 8.76
C TRP A 755 28.34 16.41 7.66
N MET A 756 27.46 17.39 7.41
CA MET A 756 26.44 17.29 6.36
C MET A 756 27.04 17.13 4.96
N SER A 757 28.21 17.74 4.70
CA SER A 757 28.95 17.61 3.43
C SER A 757 29.46 16.18 3.17
N SER A 758 29.69 15.38 4.22
CA SER A 758 30.21 14.00 4.11
C SER A 758 29.14 12.95 3.79
N LEU A 759 27.85 13.33 3.78
CA LEU A 759 26.73 12.40 3.66
C LEU A 759 26.44 12.01 2.21
N HIS A 760 27.34 11.25 1.59
CA HIS A 760 27.24 10.87 0.17
C HIS A 760 25.94 10.12 -0.20
N CYS A 761 25.26 9.44 0.74
CA CYS A 761 23.97 8.77 0.51
C CYS A 761 22.74 9.68 0.58
N LEU A 762 22.90 10.97 0.91
CA LEU A 762 21.79 11.88 1.23
C LEU A 762 21.04 12.33 -0.02
N ALA A 763 19.79 11.85 -0.16
CA ALA A 763 18.94 12.08 -1.32
C ALA A 763 17.89 13.18 -1.15
N LYS A 764 17.48 13.46 0.10
CA LYS A 764 16.65 14.64 0.42
C LYS A 764 17.12 15.37 1.68
N ILE A 765 17.22 16.68 1.55
CA ILE A 765 17.38 17.62 2.65
C ILE A 765 16.11 18.49 2.73
N SER A 766 15.64 18.73 3.96
CA SER A 766 14.70 19.79 4.26
C SER A 766 15.21 20.56 5.47
N LEU A 767 15.48 21.85 5.29
CA LEU A 767 15.82 22.80 6.35
C LEU A 767 14.66 23.78 6.49
N LYS A 768 14.28 24.09 7.72
CA LYS A 768 13.22 25.06 8.03
C LYS A 768 13.64 25.92 9.22
N TRP A 769 13.35 27.22 9.16
CA TRP A 769 13.56 28.16 10.27
C TRP A 769 15.03 28.24 10.74
N SER A 770 15.98 28.05 9.82
CA SER A 770 17.38 27.84 10.19
C SER A 770 18.18 29.12 10.44
N GLN A 771 17.75 30.27 9.92
CA GLN A 771 18.39 31.58 10.13
C GLN A 771 19.92 31.60 9.86
N LEU A 772 20.36 30.88 8.82
CA LEU A 772 21.78 30.81 8.45
C LEU A 772 22.24 32.16 7.87
N ARG A 773 23.45 32.58 8.25
CA ARG A 773 24.10 33.79 7.72
C ARG A 773 25.03 33.50 6.54
N ASP A 774 25.65 32.33 6.54
CA ASP A 774 26.49 31.82 5.47
C ASP A 774 25.65 31.04 4.44
N ASP A 775 26.08 31.03 3.18
CA ASP A 775 25.34 30.37 2.09
C ASP A 775 25.32 28.84 2.29
N PRO A 776 24.14 28.22 2.54
CA PRO A 776 24.06 26.79 2.75
C PRO A 776 24.39 25.96 1.50
N LEU A 777 24.38 26.55 0.30
CA LEU A 777 24.61 25.81 -0.94
C LEU A 777 26.08 25.45 -1.14
N GLU A 778 27.01 26.26 -0.64
CA GLU A 778 28.46 26.01 -0.73
C GLU A 778 28.83 24.62 -0.19
N PHE A 779 28.17 24.21 0.89
CA PHE A 779 28.38 22.92 1.58
C PHE A 779 27.55 21.75 1.02
N LEU A 780 26.49 22.04 0.25
CA LEU A 780 25.50 21.05 -0.18
C LEU A 780 25.57 20.72 -1.67
N GLN A 781 26.18 21.58 -2.48
CA GLN A 781 26.28 21.42 -3.93
C GLN A 781 27.10 20.20 -4.37
N ASP A 782 28.09 19.79 -3.57
CA ASP A 782 28.95 18.65 -3.91
C ASP A 782 28.37 17.29 -3.51
N LEU A 783 27.18 17.24 -2.90
CA LEU A 783 26.52 16.00 -2.52
C LEU A 783 26.06 15.20 -3.76
N PRO A 784 26.66 14.02 -4.04
CA PRO A 784 26.51 13.36 -5.35
C PRO A 784 25.10 12.81 -5.60
N ASN A 785 24.38 12.44 -4.54
CA ASN A 785 23.06 11.82 -4.62
C ASN A 785 21.90 12.74 -4.22
N LEU A 786 22.13 14.04 -3.99
CA LEU A 786 21.08 14.96 -3.53
C LEU A 786 20.06 15.24 -4.64
N VAL A 787 18.84 14.69 -4.51
CA VAL A 787 17.75 14.81 -5.49
C VAL A 787 16.74 15.90 -5.11
N HIS A 788 16.55 16.17 -3.82
CA HIS A 788 15.59 17.15 -3.32
C HIS A 788 16.19 18.06 -2.25
N LEU A 789 16.11 19.37 -2.46
CA LEU A 789 16.45 20.41 -1.50
C LEU A 789 15.21 21.28 -1.20
N GLU A 790 14.76 21.30 0.06
CA GLU A 790 13.60 22.07 0.53
C GLU A 790 14.02 23.06 1.62
N PHE A 791 14.02 24.35 1.31
CA PHE A 791 14.27 25.44 2.25
C PHE A 791 12.99 26.24 2.50
N LEU A 792 12.68 26.44 3.79
CA LEU A 792 11.66 27.37 4.27
C LEU A 792 12.29 28.30 5.31
N GLN A 793 12.50 29.57 5.00
CA GLN A 793 13.09 30.55 5.92
C GLN A 793 14.43 30.07 6.52
N VAL A 794 15.37 29.75 5.62
CA VAL A 794 16.63 29.06 5.97
C VAL A 794 17.83 29.98 6.05
N TYR A 795 17.87 31.05 5.25
CA TYR A 795 19.06 31.89 5.04
C TYR A 795 18.68 33.36 5.00
N GLU A 796 19.48 34.19 5.68
CA GLU A 796 19.23 35.63 5.88
C GLU A 796 20.00 36.52 4.88
N GLY A 797 20.94 35.96 4.11
CA GLY A 797 21.77 36.70 3.17
C GLY A 797 21.09 37.05 1.83
N GLU A 798 21.69 37.97 1.09
CA GLU A 798 21.07 38.57 -0.10
C GLU A 798 21.19 37.71 -1.38
N THR A 799 22.15 36.80 -1.44
CA THR A 799 22.51 36.04 -2.66
C THR A 799 22.79 34.58 -2.35
N LEU A 800 22.43 33.70 -3.29
CA LEU A 800 22.69 32.27 -3.25
C LEU A 800 23.55 31.88 -4.46
N HIS A 801 24.68 31.23 -4.20
CA HIS A 801 25.69 30.85 -5.17
C HIS A 801 25.46 29.40 -5.61
N PHE A 802 25.41 29.20 -6.92
CA PHE A 802 25.29 27.88 -7.53
C PHE A 802 26.51 27.66 -8.44
N ASN A 803 27.39 26.74 -8.06
CA ASN A 803 28.47 26.31 -8.94
C ASN A 803 27.89 25.55 -10.15
N ALA A 804 28.41 25.79 -11.35
CA ALA A 804 27.97 25.13 -12.58
C ALA A 804 28.08 23.59 -12.51
N ASP A 805 29.14 23.09 -11.85
CA ASP A 805 29.39 21.66 -11.67
C ASP A 805 28.66 21.04 -10.46
N GLY A 806 28.08 21.88 -9.59
CA GLY A 806 27.40 21.50 -8.34
C GLY A 806 25.94 21.09 -8.55
N PHE A 807 25.40 20.25 -7.66
CA PHE A 807 24.04 19.69 -7.66
C PHE A 807 23.74 18.70 -8.81
N ARG A 808 24.68 17.80 -9.12
CA ARG A 808 24.62 16.86 -10.26
C ARG A 808 23.36 15.98 -10.35
N SER A 809 22.71 15.68 -9.22
CA SER A 809 21.53 14.80 -9.14
C SER A 809 20.22 15.54 -8.77
N LEU A 810 20.25 16.87 -8.62
CA LEU A 810 19.15 17.64 -8.06
C LEU A 810 17.99 17.79 -9.07
N LYS A 811 16.81 17.29 -8.70
CA LYS A 811 15.58 17.35 -9.52
C LYS A 811 14.51 18.26 -8.93
N VAL A 812 14.57 18.53 -7.63
CA VAL A 812 13.60 19.37 -6.92
C VAL A 812 14.34 20.36 -6.03
N LEU A 813 14.21 21.65 -6.35
CA LEU A 813 14.60 22.76 -5.50
C LEU A 813 13.32 23.51 -5.10
N SER A 814 13.12 23.69 -3.79
CA SER A 814 12.04 24.49 -3.23
C SER A 814 12.63 25.52 -2.29
N LEU A 815 12.46 26.80 -2.62
CA LEU A 815 12.84 27.95 -1.80
C LEU A 815 11.55 28.70 -1.43
N ASP A 816 11.30 28.88 -0.14
CA ASP A 816 10.08 29.51 0.38
C ASP A 816 10.42 30.42 1.57
N LYS A 817 9.71 31.56 1.70
CA LYS A 817 9.96 32.62 2.69
C LYS A 817 11.44 33.01 2.87
N MET A 818 12.06 33.50 1.80
CA MET A 818 13.47 33.91 1.78
C MET A 818 13.56 35.44 1.69
N ASP A 819 13.14 36.14 2.75
CA ASP A 819 12.79 37.57 2.68
C ASP A 819 13.97 38.52 2.35
N GLY A 820 15.22 38.11 2.63
CA GLY A 820 16.42 38.86 2.27
C GLY A 820 16.92 38.65 0.82
N LEU A 821 16.41 37.64 0.11
CA LEU A 821 17.01 37.13 -1.12
C LEU A 821 16.68 37.98 -2.37
N LYS A 822 17.69 38.50 -3.07
CA LYS A 822 17.52 39.31 -4.28
C LYS A 822 17.18 38.43 -5.49
N MET A 823 15.90 38.47 -5.88
CA MET A 823 15.30 37.60 -6.91
C MET A 823 15.91 37.72 -8.32
N ASP A 824 16.41 38.90 -8.71
CA ASP A 824 17.00 39.09 -10.04
C ASP A 824 18.29 38.28 -10.22
N THR A 825 19.15 38.27 -9.20
CA THR A 825 20.36 37.44 -9.10
C THR A 825 20.04 35.96 -9.14
N LEU A 826 19.05 35.52 -8.34
CA LEU A 826 18.61 34.12 -8.28
C LEU A 826 18.08 33.62 -9.63
N THR A 827 17.34 34.46 -10.35
CA THR A 827 16.72 34.08 -11.63
C THR A 827 17.77 33.84 -12.73
N LEU A 828 18.92 34.54 -12.67
CA LEU A 828 20.04 34.33 -13.59
C LEU A 828 20.81 33.05 -13.28
N THR A 829 21.13 32.79 -12.00
CA THR A 829 21.87 31.58 -11.59
C THR A 829 21.06 30.30 -11.79
N LEU A 830 19.77 30.30 -11.45
CA LEU A 830 18.89 29.15 -11.68
C LEU A 830 18.71 28.82 -13.18
N LYS A 831 18.68 29.83 -14.06
CA LYS A 831 18.64 29.60 -15.52
C LYS A 831 19.91 28.90 -16.01
N ALA A 832 21.09 29.35 -15.58
CA ALA A 832 22.35 28.72 -15.94
C ALA A 832 22.41 27.25 -15.45
N LEU A 833 21.96 27.02 -14.22
CA LEU A 833 21.94 25.69 -13.59
C LEU A 833 21.04 24.69 -14.33
N TRP A 834 19.84 25.11 -14.77
CA TRP A 834 18.85 24.26 -15.45
C TRP A 834 18.99 24.26 -16.99
N GLN A 835 19.93 25.02 -17.57
CA GLN A 835 20.29 24.95 -18.99
C GLN A 835 21.51 24.06 -19.26
N ALA A 836 22.15 23.52 -18.22
CA ALA A 836 23.23 22.55 -18.37
C ALA A 836 22.71 21.26 -19.05
N PRO A 837 23.44 20.67 -20.02
CA PRO A 837 22.95 19.58 -20.90
C PRO A 837 22.77 18.22 -20.21
N HIS A 838 22.69 18.17 -18.88
CA HIS A 838 22.66 16.97 -18.06
C HIS A 838 21.52 16.97 -17.01
N ARG A 839 20.55 17.90 -17.07
CA ARG A 839 19.51 18.10 -16.03
C ARG A 839 18.10 18.21 -16.60
#